data_AF-A0A6P0S5G6-F1
#
_entry.id   AF-A0A6P0S5G6-F1
#
_cell.length_a   1.000
_cell.length_b   1.000
_cell.length_c   1.000
_cell.angle_alpha   90.00
_cell.angle_beta   90.00
_cell.angle_gamma   90.00
#
_symmetry.space_group_name_H-M   'P 1'
#
loop_
_entity.id
_entity.type
_entity.pdbx_description
1 polymer ?
#
loop_
_entity_poly.entity_id
_entity_poly.type
_entity_poly.pdbx_seq_one_letter_code
_entity_poly.pdbx_strand_id
1 'polypeptide(L)'
;NREENQGKLGVFWHTQGSGKSYSMQFLSQKVKRKLPGNWTFLIITDREDLDGQIYQNFAQTGAVNEPEKTIRASSGEHLQRLLREDHSYIFTLIQKFRSPKTGQYPQLSTRDDIIVIADEAHRSQYDIFAHNLRLALPNAAFIGFTGTPLLVGEEATKAEFGDYISIYNFRQSIADGATVSLFYENRIPQLQLTNQDLDQDIAEAIETADLDEEQENRLAKEFSRQYNLITTTERLTEIAADIVSHFLNRGYQGKAMVIAIDRFTAVSMYDKVQSCWQQELGRLKALPTDPAITKKIAYLEATDMAVVISASPNEETAFQERGLNIKPHRQRLTKEKPSLEEKFKDQDHPLRIVFVCAMWITGFDVPNCSTIYLDKPMANHTLMQTIARANRVCGTDKLNGLIVDYIGIFRNLQQALAIYGSGDSGDDTPVKPKTELVAQLREKIAEAKAFCQEHQVNFEELQTLGDDSYDSIALWDNFVNSLLATEASKQQFLAYTRDITKLYRAILPDVAAREFRTALTNFLALAKRIHSHTPQADIRDIKAEIRAILDESIGTLDYVIPETGEVIDLSQLDFEALQKQFQQGYKHIEVEKLKTALAPKLGEMVQFNKTRLSYLERYEQMIEEYNAGSRNIETFFDELIELCQALNQEEQRAITENLDEEHLALFDILTQPDLNLTKQEKAEVKRIACELLETLKQEKLVLDWRKRQQSRAAVKVTIEDALEELPETYTDEDYEGKCHQVYQHIYESYFGNGRSIYHRAA
;
A
#
# COMPACT_ATOMS: atom_id res chain seq x y z
N ASN A 1 -8.86 -33.21 -26.94
CA ASN A 1 -7.83 -32.55 -27.76
C ASN A 1 -6.39 -32.87 -27.35
N ARG A 2 -6.08 -33.49 -26.19
CA ARG A 2 -4.68 -33.80 -25.84
C ARG A 2 -4.00 -34.73 -26.85
N GLU A 3 -4.69 -35.79 -27.27
CA GLU A 3 -4.19 -36.71 -28.30
C GLU A 3 -4.07 -36.02 -29.66
N GLU A 4 -5.09 -35.25 -30.05
CA GLU A 4 -5.10 -34.46 -31.30
C GLU A 4 -3.96 -33.42 -31.35
N ASN A 5 -3.61 -32.82 -30.20
CA ASN A 5 -2.55 -31.83 -30.09
C ASN A 5 -1.17 -32.45 -29.80
N GLN A 6 -1.01 -33.78 -29.84
CA GLN A 6 0.26 -34.47 -29.56
C GLN A 6 0.88 -34.05 -28.21
N GLY A 7 0.03 -33.89 -27.19
CA GLY A 7 0.45 -33.46 -25.85
C GLY A 7 0.76 -31.96 -25.70
N LYS A 8 0.57 -31.13 -26.72
CA LYS A 8 0.76 -29.67 -26.66
C LYS A 8 -0.47 -29.00 -26.04
N LEU A 9 -0.34 -28.53 -24.80
CA LEU A 9 -1.43 -27.91 -24.06
C LEU A 9 -1.57 -26.40 -24.31
N GLY A 10 -0.53 -25.77 -24.85
CA GLY A 10 -0.49 -24.36 -25.22
C GLY A 10 0.50 -23.53 -24.40
N VAL A 11 0.53 -22.24 -24.71
CA VAL A 11 1.33 -21.22 -24.01
C VAL A 11 0.42 -20.27 -23.23
N PHE A 12 0.73 -20.10 -21.96
CA PHE A 12 0.08 -19.19 -21.02
C PHE A 12 0.96 -17.96 -20.83
N TRP A 13 0.61 -16.87 -21.50
CA TRP A 13 1.38 -15.63 -21.47
C TRP A 13 0.72 -14.59 -20.58
N HIS A 14 1.28 -14.40 -19.39
CA HIS A 14 0.76 -13.49 -18.38
C HIS A 14 1.89 -12.61 -17.88
N THR A 15 1.71 -11.28 -17.88
CA THR A 15 2.78 -10.33 -17.55
C THR A 15 3.45 -10.59 -16.20
N GLN A 16 4.74 -10.26 -16.05
CA GLN A 16 5.46 -10.53 -14.81
C GLN A 16 4.95 -9.67 -13.63
N GLY A 17 4.29 -10.35 -12.69
CA GLY A 17 3.69 -9.79 -11.49
C GLY A 17 2.26 -10.27 -11.27
N SER A 18 1.60 -10.67 -12.35
CA SER A 18 0.20 -11.11 -12.40
C SER A 18 -0.14 -12.42 -11.65
N GLY A 19 0.83 -13.11 -11.05
CA GLY A 19 0.59 -14.34 -10.30
C GLY A 19 0.62 -15.63 -11.13
N LYS A 20 1.56 -15.76 -12.09
CA LYS A 20 1.75 -16.98 -12.90
C LYS A 20 1.90 -18.25 -12.05
N SER A 21 2.68 -18.20 -10.97
CA SER A 21 2.91 -19.34 -10.06
C SER A 21 1.59 -19.85 -9.44
N TYR A 22 0.70 -18.94 -9.03
CA TYR A 22 -0.65 -19.30 -8.57
C TYR A 22 -1.50 -19.93 -9.68
N SER A 23 -1.38 -19.44 -10.92
CA SER A 23 -2.07 -20.04 -12.07
C SER A 23 -1.62 -21.48 -12.34
N MET A 24 -0.32 -21.77 -12.24
CA MET A 24 0.21 -23.15 -12.32
C MET A 24 -0.40 -24.04 -11.24
N GLN A 25 -0.50 -23.53 -10.01
CA GLN A 25 -1.11 -24.25 -8.90
C GLN A 25 -2.60 -24.51 -9.16
N PHE A 26 -3.38 -23.49 -9.51
CA PHE A 26 -4.81 -23.63 -9.78
C PHE A 26 -5.09 -24.59 -10.92
N LEU A 27 -4.28 -24.55 -11.98
CA LEU A 27 -4.35 -25.52 -13.07
C LEU A 27 -4.14 -26.95 -12.54
N SER A 28 -3.04 -27.19 -11.82
CA SER A 28 -2.70 -28.52 -11.32
C SER A 28 -3.77 -29.07 -10.37
N GLN A 29 -4.27 -28.25 -9.45
CA GLN A 29 -5.32 -28.63 -8.50
C GLN A 29 -6.65 -28.88 -9.20
N LYS A 30 -7.00 -28.08 -10.21
CA LYS A 30 -8.22 -28.29 -11.00
C LYS A 30 -8.15 -29.61 -11.78
N VAL A 31 -6.98 -29.94 -12.36
CA VAL A 31 -6.75 -31.23 -13.02
C VAL A 31 -6.94 -32.38 -12.03
N LYS A 32 -6.28 -32.37 -10.87
CA LYS A 32 -6.43 -33.42 -9.84
C LYS A 32 -7.87 -33.60 -9.37
N ARG A 33 -8.66 -32.52 -9.31
CA ARG A 33 -10.05 -32.55 -8.84
C ARG A 33 -11.06 -32.98 -9.90
N LYS A 34 -10.77 -32.79 -11.17
CA LYS A 34 -11.75 -32.95 -12.27
C LYS A 34 -11.43 -34.10 -13.21
N LEU A 35 -10.17 -34.49 -13.33
CA LEU A 35 -9.75 -35.57 -14.22
C LEU A 35 -9.35 -36.79 -13.39
N PRO A 36 -9.88 -37.99 -13.69
CA PRO A 36 -9.40 -39.22 -13.07
C PRO A 36 -7.96 -39.50 -13.54
N GLY A 37 -7.16 -40.15 -12.69
CA GLY A 37 -5.78 -40.53 -13.00
C GLY A 37 -4.79 -40.15 -11.90
N ASN A 38 -3.59 -40.73 -11.96
CA ASN A 38 -2.52 -40.45 -11.00
C ASN A 38 -1.59 -39.36 -11.54
N TRP A 39 -2.11 -38.15 -11.64
CA TRP A 39 -1.42 -37.04 -12.31
C TRP A 39 -0.16 -36.60 -11.55
N THR A 40 0.97 -36.61 -12.25
CA THR A 40 2.24 -36.02 -11.79
C THR A 40 2.50 -34.71 -12.54
N PHE A 41 2.71 -33.62 -11.80
CA PHE A 41 3.08 -32.33 -12.36
C PHE A 41 4.58 -32.12 -12.19
N LEU A 42 5.30 -32.01 -13.31
CA LEU A 42 6.72 -31.71 -13.35
C LEU A 42 6.90 -30.22 -13.61
N ILE A 43 7.23 -29.45 -12.57
CA ILE A 43 7.53 -28.03 -12.66
C ILE A 43 8.99 -27.87 -13.04
N ILE A 44 9.24 -27.19 -14.16
CA ILE A 44 10.57 -26.91 -14.68
C ILE A 44 10.82 -25.41 -14.63
N THR A 45 11.98 -25.05 -14.07
CA THR A 45 12.48 -23.68 -14.01
C THR A 45 13.91 -23.63 -14.54
N ASP A 46 14.46 -22.43 -14.74
CA ASP A 46 15.83 -22.25 -15.22
C ASP A 46 16.84 -21.89 -14.11
N ARG A 47 16.38 -21.57 -12.89
CA ARG A 47 17.24 -21.06 -11.81
C ARG A 47 16.81 -21.58 -10.43
N GLU A 48 17.79 -21.83 -9.56
CA GLU A 48 17.56 -22.38 -8.21
C GLU A 48 16.67 -21.49 -7.33
N ASP A 49 16.84 -20.17 -7.38
CA ASP A 49 16.06 -19.24 -6.56
C ASP A 49 14.58 -19.25 -6.96
N LEU A 50 14.30 -19.27 -8.27
CA LEU A 50 12.94 -19.32 -8.82
C LEU A 50 12.27 -20.67 -8.48
N ASP A 51 12.99 -21.77 -8.66
CA ASP A 51 12.54 -23.12 -8.31
C ASP A 51 12.14 -23.20 -6.83
N GLY A 52 12.97 -22.64 -5.94
CA GLY A 52 12.69 -22.55 -4.51
C GLY A 52 11.43 -21.73 -4.20
N GLN A 53 11.26 -20.58 -4.86
CA GLN A 53 10.07 -19.73 -4.67
C GLN A 53 8.78 -20.40 -5.13
N ILE A 54 8.79 -21.07 -6.29
CA ILE A 54 7.59 -21.78 -6.78
C ILE A 54 7.26 -22.93 -5.83
N TYR A 55 8.24 -23.71 -5.38
CA TYR A 55 8.02 -24.75 -4.36
C TYR A 55 7.39 -24.17 -3.08
N GLN A 56 7.95 -23.08 -2.54
CA GLN A 56 7.43 -22.44 -1.33
C GLN A 56 5.97 -21.99 -1.50
N ASN A 57 5.61 -21.41 -2.66
CA ASN A 57 4.23 -21.04 -2.95
C ASN A 57 3.27 -22.25 -2.93
N PHE A 58 3.68 -23.39 -3.51
CA PHE A 58 2.88 -24.62 -3.50
C PHE A 58 2.78 -25.23 -2.09
N ALA A 59 3.84 -25.14 -1.28
CA ALA A 59 3.85 -25.64 0.08
C ALA A 59 2.98 -24.78 1.01
N GLN A 60 3.10 -23.45 0.95
CA GLN A 60 2.35 -22.51 1.80
C GLN A 60 0.83 -22.58 1.58
N THR A 61 0.41 -22.95 0.38
CA THR A 61 -1.01 -23.10 0.03
C THR A 61 -1.55 -24.50 0.31
N GLY A 62 -0.72 -25.43 0.82
CA GLY A 62 -1.09 -26.81 1.09
C GLY A 62 -1.30 -27.67 -0.17
N ALA A 63 -0.90 -27.19 -1.36
CA ALA A 63 -0.93 -27.99 -2.58
C ALA A 63 0.10 -29.13 -2.53
N VAL A 64 1.23 -28.88 -1.87
CA VAL A 64 2.31 -29.83 -1.59
C VAL A 64 2.43 -30.01 -0.08
N ASN A 65 2.33 -31.26 0.37
CA ASN A 65 2.51 -31.63 1.79
C ASN A 65 3.80 -32.43 2.02
N GLU A 66 4.54 -32.73 0.95
CA GLU A 66 5.78 -33.51 0.99
C GLU A 66 6.97 -32.60 1.28
N PRO A 67 7.99 -33.06 2.04
CA PRO A 67 9.19 -32.27 2.30
C PRO A 67 9.96 -31.91 1.02
N GLU A 68 10.49 -30.69 0.93
CA GLU A 68 11.24 -30.19 -0.24
C GLU A 68 12.24 -31.20 -0.81
N LYS A 69 13.06 -31.80 0.06
CA LYS A 69 14.12 -32.75 -0.31
C LYS A 69 13.62 -34.01 -1.02
N THR A 70 12.34 -34.33 -0.88
CA THR A 70 11.71 -35.53 -1.44
C THR A 70 11.07 -35.31 -2.80
N ILE A 71 10.91 -34.05 -3.24
CA ILE A 71 10.24 -33.72 -4.51
C ILE A 71 11.03 -32.75 -5.38
N ARG A 72 12.04 -32.09 -4.82
CA ARG A 72 12.93 -31.18 -5.53
C ARG A 72 14.20 -31.92 -5.96
N ALA A 73 14.35 -32.11 -7.27
CA ALA A 73 15.48 -32.85 -7.82
C ALA A 73 16.79 -32.11 -7.53
N SER A 74 17.80 -32.83 -7.02
CA SER A 74 19.15 -32.29 -6.76
C SER A 74 20.15 -32.64 -7.86
N SER A 75 19.87 -33.68 -8.65
CA SER A 75 20.69 -34.14 -9.78
C SER A 75 19.80 -34.79 -10.84
N GLY A 76 20.34 -35.03 -12.05
CA GLY A 76 19.62 -35.78 -13.10
C GLY A 76 19.28 -37.21 -12.67
N GLU A 77 20.16 -37.87 -11.92
CA GLU A 77 19.90 -39.21 -11.36
C GLU A 77 18.78 -39.18 -10.31
N HIS A 78 18.76 -38.14 -9.46
CA HIS A 78 17.68 -37.96 -8.50
C HIS A 78 16.35 -37.72 -9.22
N LEU A 79 16.33 -36.87 -10.25
CA LEU A 79 15.14 -36.63 -11.07
C LEU A 79 14.59 -37.94 -11.69
N GLN A 80 15.48 -38.79 -12.21
CA GLN A 80 15.07 -40.10 -12.76
C GLN A 80 14.42 -40.99 -11.70
N ARG A 81 14.90 -40.94 -10.45
CA ARG A 81 14.29 -41.67 -9.34
C ARG A 81 12.90 -41.13 -9.01
N LEU A 82 12.76 -39.81 -8.86
CA LEU A 82 11.49 -39.15 -8.53
C LEU A 82 10.41 -39.45 -9.58
N LEU A 83 10.75 -39.48 -10.87
CA LEU A 83 9.81 -39.78 -11.94
C LEU A 83 9.32 -41.24 -11.96
N ARG A 84 10.00 -42.16 -11.24
CA ARG A 84 9.59 -43.56 -11.05
C ARG A 84 8.79 -43.76 -9.76
N GLU A 85 8.92 -42.85 -8.81
CA GLU A 85 8.20 -42.85 -7.54
C GLU A 85 6.82 -42.19 -7.69
N ASP A 86 5.97 -42.35 -6.68
CA ASP A 86 4.60 -41.84 -6.70
C ASP A 86 4.52 -40.44 -6.09
N HIS A 87 4.91 -39.44 -6.88
CA HIS A 87 4.82 -38.03 -6.49
C HIS A 87 3.80 -37.29 -7.34
N SER A 88 2.96 -36.49 -6.67
CA SER A 88 2.03 -35.59 -7.35
C SER A 88 2.75 -34.39 -7.97
N TYR A 89 3.83 -33.93 -7.35
CA TYR A 89 4.56 -32.73 -7.76
C TYR A 89 6.06 -33.02 -7.74
N ILE A 90 6.76 -32.60 -8.78
CA ILE A 90 8.22 -32.70 -8.87
C ILE A 90 8.75 -31.35 -9.34
N PHE A 91 9.76 -30.82 -8.67
CA PHE A 91 10.40 -29.54 -8.99
C PHE A 91 11.83 -29.80 -9.50
N THR A 92 12.19 -29.20 -10.64
CA THR A 92 13.51 -29.38 -11.22
C THR A 92 13.96 -28.20 -12.06
N LEU A 93 15.28 -28.17 -12.31
CA LEU A 93 15.89 -27.20 -13.20
C LEU A 93 16.06 -27.81 -14.60
N ILE A 94 15.91 -26.98 -15.63
CA ILE A 94 16.08 -27.41 -17.03
C ILE A 94 17.50 -27.94 -17.31
N GLN A 95 18.53 -27.43 -16.62
CA GLN A 95 19.91 -27.86 -16.83
C GLN A 95 20.16 -29.32 -16.42
N LYS A 96 19.24 -29.94 -15.66
CA LYS A 96 19.30 -31.39 -15.34
C LYS A 96 18.97 -32.28 -16.56
N PHE A 97 18.48 -31.68 -17.65
CA PHE A 97 18.25 -32.32 -18.95
C PHE A 97 19.40 -32.11 -19.96
N ARG A 98 20.58 -31.63 -19.50
CA ARG A 98 21.78 -31.54 -20.34
C ARG A 98 22.19 -32.90 -20.88
N SER A 99 22.58 -32.94 -22.16
CA SER A 99 23.00 -34.16 -22.83
C SER A 99 24.16 -34.86 -22.11
N PRO A 100 24.12 -36.19 -21.93
CA PRO A 100 25.26 -36.93 -21.39
C PRO A 100 26.49 -36.80 -22.32
N LYS A 101 27.71 -36.93 -21.76
CA LYS A 101 28.97 -36.81 -22.51
C LYS A 101 29.10 -37.82 -23.67
N THR A 102 28.32 -38.89 -23.65
CA THR A 102 28.20 -39.90 -24.71
C THR A 102 26.78 -40.48 -24.74
N GLY A 103 26.21 -40.66 -25.94
CA GLY A 103 24.90 -41.30 -26.16
C GLY A 103 23.70 -40.34 -26.29
N GLN A 104 22.53 -40.88 -26.63
CA GLN A 104 21.24 -40.16 -26.60
C GLN A 104 20.75 -40.01 -25.16
N TYR A 105 19.98 -38.96 -24.87
CA TYR A 105 19.39 -38.75 -23.54
C TYR A 105 18.44 -39.91 -23.19
N PRO A 106 18.53 -40.51 -21.99
CA PRO A 106 17.74 -41.69 -21.66
C PRO A 106 16.25 -41.36 -21.50
N GLN A 107 15.40 -42.28 -21.95
CA GLN A 107 13.97 -42.23 -21.67
C GLN A 107 13.75 -42.43 -20.16
N LEU A 108 13.17 -41.42 -19.49
CA LEU A 108 12.98 -41.43 -18.04
C LEU A 108 11.65 -42.08 -17.64
N SER A 109 10.57 -41.82 -18.39
CA SER A 109 9.24 -42.37 -18.15
C SER A 109 8.41 -42.42 -19.43
N THR A 110 7.55 -43.43 -19.57
CA THR A 110 6.55 -43.55 -20.65
C THR A 110 5.14 -43.20 -20.20
N ARG A 111 4.98 -42.77 -18.95
CA ARG A 111 3.68 -42.44 -18.38
C ARG A 111 3.01 -41.32 -19.17
N ASP A 112 1.72 -41.49 -19.42
CA ASP A 112 0.85 -40.51 -20.05
C ASP A 112 0.06 -39.70 -19.00
N ASP A 113 0.29 -39.85 -17.70
CA ASP A 113 -0.32 -39.01 -16.66
C ASP A 113 0.65 -37.96 -16.10
N ILE A 114 1.70 -37.62 -16.88
CA ILE A 114 2.65 -36.55 -16.55
C ILE A 114 2.30 -35.27 -17.31
N ILE A 115 2.21 -34.16 -16.59
CA ILE A 115 2.09 -32.81 -17.15
C ILE A 115 3.34 -32.01 -16.79
N VAL A 116 4.09 -31.63 -17.81
CA VAL A 116 5.24 -30.75 -17.69
C VAL A 116 4.78 -29.30 -17.76
N ILE A 117 5.11 -28.54 -16.72
CA ILE A 117 4.84 -27.12 -16.60
C ILE A 117 6.19 -26.40 -16.64
N ALA A 118 6.51 -25.77 -17.76
CA ALA A 118 7.74 -25.00 -17.93
C ALA A 118 7.50 -23.53 -17.63
N ASP A 119 8.21 -22.95 -16.66
CA ASP A 119 8.23 -21.49 -16.44
C ASP A 119 9.31 -20.83 -17.29
N GLU A 120 9.02 -19.64 -17.81
CA GLU A 120 9.84 -18.86 -18.75
C GLU A 120 10.29 -19.69 -19.97
N ALA A 121 9.31 -20.42 -20.55
CA ALA A 121 9.49 -21.45 -21.57
C ALA A 121 10.06 -20.99 -22.94
N HIS A 122 10.40 -19.70 -23.08
CA HIS A 122 10.89 -19.05 -24.31
C HIS A 122 12.39 -18.72 -24.26
N ARG A 123 13.09 -19.04 -23.17
CA ARG A 123 14.55 -18.79 -23.09
C ARG A 123 15.33 -19.73 -24.01
N SER A 124 16.43 -19.25 -24.58
CA SER A 124 17.34 -20.02 -25.45
C SER A 124 17.81 -21.35 -24.83
N GLN A 125 17.91 -21.41 -23.49
CA GLN A 125 18.22 -22.66 -22.79
C GLN A 125 17.15 -23.74 -22.97
N TYR A 126 15.87 -23.37 -23.03
CA TYR A 126 14.80 -24.32 -23.30
C TYR A 126 14.92 -24.88 -24.71
N ASP A 127 15.23 -24.06 -25.72
CA ASP A 127 15.38 -24.56 -27.10
C ASP A 127 16.48 -25.63 -27.20
N ILE A 128 17.56 -25.49 -26.42
CA ILE A 128 18.66 -26.46 -26.38
C ILE A 128 18.24 -27.79 -25.72
N PHE A 129 17.41 -27.74 -24.67
CA PHE A 129 17.07 -28.91 -23.85
C PHE A 129 15.66 -29.48 -24.09
N ALA A 130 14.80 -28.79 -24.82
CA ALA A 130 13.43 -29.19 -25.12
C ALA A 130 13.38 -30.53 -25.85
N HIS A 131 14.30 -30.74 -26.80
CA HIS A 131 14.41 -32.02 -27.49
C HIS A 131 14.71 -33.18 -26.52
N ASN A 132 15.65 -32.99 -25.59
CA ASN A 132 15.97 -33.99 -24.59
C ASN A 132 14.79 -34.24 -23.64
N LEU A 133 14.04 -33.20 -23.30
CA LEU A 133 12.87 -33.29 -22.46
C LEU A 133 11.75 -34.13 -23.11
N ARG A 134 11.52 -33.96 -24.41
CA ARG A 134 10.60 -34.78 -25.21
C ARG A 134 11.07 -36.23 -25.33
N LEU A 135 12.37 -36.46 -25.53
CA LEU A 135 12.94 -37.82 -25.54
C LEU A 135 12.82 -38.50 -24.17
N ALA A 136 12.99 -37.75 -23.09
CA ALA A 136 12.88 -38.24 -21.72
C ALA A 136 11.44 -38.63 -21.34
N LEU A 137 10.46 -37.88 -21.83
CA LEU A 137 9.04 -37.98 -21.46
C LEU A 137 8.13 -37.96 -22.71
N PRO A 138 8.19 -38.99 -23.58
CA PRO A 138 7.55 -38.97 -24.90
C PRO A 138 6.02 -38.84 -24.88
N ASN A 139 5.37 -39.33 -23.82
CA ASN A 139 3.91 -39.33 -23.70
C ASN A 139 3.36 -38.23 -22.78
N ALA A 140 4.23 -37.40 -22.19
CA ALA A 140 3.82 -36.32 -21.30
C ALA A 140 3.11 -35.20 -22.07
N ALA A 141 2.28 -34.44 -21.35
CA ALA A 141 1.69 -33.21 -21.87
C ALA A 141 2.50 -32.00 -21.43
N PHE A 142 2.58 -30.96 -22.27
CA PHE A 142 3.46 -29.81 -22.08
C PHE A 142 2.67 -28.51 -22.11
N ILE A 143 2.86 -27.68 -21.09
CA ILE A 143 2.35 -26.31 -21.03
C ILE A 143 3.49 -25.34 -20.70
N GLY A 144 3.58 -24.25 -21.46
CA GLY A 144 4.55 -23.20 -21.23
C GLY A 144 3.91 -22.02 -20.50
N PHE A 145 4.52 -21.55 -19.42
CA PHE A 145 4.19 -20.28 -18.77
C PHE A 145 5.28 -19.28 -19.09
N THR A 146 4.87 -18.05 -19.40
CA THR A 146 5.83 -17.01 -19.74
C THR A 146 5.37 -15.63 -19.29
N GLY A 147 6.32 -14.82 -18.81
CA GLY A 147 6.11 -13.39 -18.54
C GLY A 147 6.06 -12.52 -19.80
N THR A 148 6.53 -13.06 -20.92
CA THR A 148 6.86 -12.34 -22.14
C THR A 148 6.26 -13.06 -23.36
N PRO A 149 5.83 -12.33 -24.40
CA PRO A 149 5.36 -12.93 -25.63
C PRO A 149 6.53 -13.54 -26.38
N LEU A 150 6.22 -14.62 -27.08
CA LEU A 150 7.08 -15.24 -28.07
C LEU A 150 7.36 -14.26 -29.22
N LEU A 151 8.65 -13.97 -29.44
CA LEU A 151 9.11 -13.07 -30.49
C LEU A 151 9.05 -13.73 -31.88
N VAL A 152 9.08 -12.91 -32.93
CA VAL A 152 9.21 -13.39 -34.32
C VAL A 152 10.56 -14.12 -34.46
N GLY A 153 10.51 -15.44 -34.64
CA GLY A 153 11.68 -16.32 -34.63
C GLY A 153 11.58 -17.47 -33.62
N GLU A 154 10.72 -17.37 -32.60
CA GLU A 154 10.49 -18.40 -31.59
C GLU A 154 9.46 -19.47 -32.02
N GLU A 155 9.56 -19.93 -33.27
CA GLU A 155 8.71 -21.03 -33.78
C GLU A 155 8.94 -22.34 -33.01
N ALA A 156 10.13 -22.51 -32.44
CA ALA A 156 10.50 -23.67 -31.62
C ALA A 156 9.62 -23.80 -30.37
N THR A 157 9.36 -22.69 -29.65
CA THR A 157 8.51 -22.70 -28.45
C THR A 157 7.05 -23.02 -28.79
N LYS A 158 6.52 -22.49 -29.91
CA LYS A 158 5.18 -22.87 -30.40
C LYS A 158 5.13 -24.33 -30.86
N ALA A 159 6.19 -24.80 -31.53
CA ALA A 159 6.29 -26.19 -31.94
C ALA A 159 6.28 -27.14 -30.73
N GLU A 160 6.84 -26.72 -29.61
CA GLU A 160 6.97 -27.51 -28.39
C GLU A 160 5.73 -27.46 -27.49
N PHE A 161 5.16 -26.29 -27.25
CA PHE A 161 4.05 -26.12 -26.30
C PHE A 161 2.68 -25.94 -26.96
N GLY A 162 2.62 -25.47 -28.21
CA GLY A 162 1.40 -25.14 -28.93
C GLY A 162 1.11 -23.63 -28.98
N ASP A 163 -0.09 -23.27 -29.44
CA ASP A 163 -0.53 -21.87 -29.54
C ASP A 163 -0.85 -21.23 -28.18
N TYR A 164 -0.99 -19.90 -28.16
CA TYR A 164 -1.44 -19.20 -26.97
C TYR A 164 -2.85 -19.64 -26.57
N ILE A 165 -3.02 -20.02 -25.31
CA ILE A 165 -4.32 -20.40 -24.73
C ILE A 165 -4.87 -19.33 -23.79
N SER A 166 -4.02 -18.42 -23.31
CA SER A 166 -4.41 -17.27 -22.49
C SER A 166 -3.34 -16.20 -22.59
N ILE A 167 -3.80 -14.95 -22.77
CA ILE A 167 -2.95 -13.76 -22.84
C ILE A 167 -3.48 -12.76 -21.82
N TYR A 168 -2.61 -12.37 -20.88
CA TYR A 168 -2.84 -11.27 -19.94
C TYR A 168 -1.63 -10.34 -20.01
N ASN A 169 -1.73 -9.33 -20.88
CA ASN A 169 -0.60 -8.50 -21.27
C ASN A 169 -0.29 -7.41 -20.23
N PHE A 170 0.80 -6.69 -20.46
CA PHE A 170 1.28 -5.67 -19.54
C PHE A 170 0.28 -4.51 -19.38
N ARG A 171 -0.38 -4.08 -20.47
CA ARG A 171 -1.37 -2.99 -20.45
C ARG A 171 -2.60 -3.35 -19.61
N GLN A 172 -3.14 -4.55 -19.79
CA GLN A 172 -4.31 -5.03 -19.05
C GLN A 172 -4.02 -5.07 -17.54
N SER A 173 -2.83 -5.51 -17.15
CA SER A 173 -2.41 -5.56 -15.74
C SER A 173 -2.38 -4.21 -15.04
N ILE A 174 -2.05 -3.13 -15.77
CA ILE A 174 -2.12 -1.77 -15.25
C ILE A 174 -3.57 -1.31 -15.14
N ALA A 175 -4.38 -1.54 -16.19
CA ALA A 175 -5.79 -1.16 -16.20
C ALA A 175 -6.58 -1.82 -15.06
N ASP A 176 -6.27 -3.07 -14.74
CA ASP A 176 -6.92 -3.84 -13.68
C ASP A 176 -6.33 -3.55 -12.27
N GLY A 177 -5.28 -2.71 -12.18
CA GLY A 177 -4.60 -2.38 -10.92
C GLY A 177 -3.80 -3.56 -10.32
N ALA A 178 -3.59 -4.65 -11.06
CA ALA A 178 -2.76 -5.77 -10.64
C ALA A 178 -1.26 -5.38 -10.58
N THR A 179 -0.88 -4.37 -11.35
CA THR A 179 0.42 -3.68 -11.30
C THR A 179 0.18 -2.17 -11.32
N VAL A 180 1.11 -1.38 -10.77
CA VAL A 180 1.05 0.09 -10.89
C VAL A 180 1.46 0.54 -12.32
N SER A 181 1.61 1.84 -12.55
CA SER A 181 2.20 2.36 -13.80
C SER A 181 3.72 2.52 -13.67
N LEU A 182 4.45 2.40 -14.78
CA LEU A 182 5.87 2.72 -14.86
C LEU A 182 6.08 4.10 -15.50
N PHE A 183 6.93 4.92 -14.88
CA PHE A 183 7.41 6.16 -15.46
C PHE A 183 8.89 6.08 -15.78
N TYR A 184 9.24 6.62 -16.94
CA TYR A 184 10.61 6.64 -17.44
C TYR A 184 11.20 8.06 -17.32
N GLU A 185 12.44 8.12 -16.84
CA GLU A 185 13.22 9.33 -16.69
C GLU A 185 14.61 9.16 -17.32
N ASN A 186 14.89 9.98 -18.34
CA ASN A 186 16.19 9.98 -19.01
C ASN A 186 17.16 10.92 -18.26
N ARG A 187 18.30 10.38 -17.80
CA ARG A 187 19.34 11.11 -17.08
C ARG A 187 20.74 10.86 -17.64
N ILE A 188 20.86 10.60 -18.93
CA ILE A 188 22.17 10.38 -19.59
C ILE A 188 23.09 11.59 -19.30
N PRO A 189 24.29 11.38 -18.69
CA PRO A 189 25.26 12.44 -18.50
C PRO A 189 25.72 13.05 -19.83
N GLN A 190 26.05 14.34 -19.88
CA GLN A 190 26.37 15.07 -21.12
C GLN A 190 27.65 14.60 -21.85
N LEU A 191 28.38 13.63 -21.30
CA LEU A 191 29.54 12.99 -21.92
C LEU A 191 29.09 12.16 -23.14
N GLN A 192 29.30 12.74 -24.32
CA GLN A 192 28.87 12.29 -25.66
C GLN A 192 28.91 10.77 -25.89
N LEU A 193 27.73 10.14 -25.97
CA LEU A 193 27.49 8.94 -26.78
C LEU A 193 26.99 9.41 -28.16
N THR A 194 27.92 9.66 -29.08
CA THR A 194 27.61 10.20 -30.42
C THR A 194 27.05 9.16 -31.40
N ASN A 195 26.80 7.92 -30.97
CA ASN A 195 26.46 6.82 -31.88
C ASN A 195 25.35 5.92 -31.31
N GLN A 196 24.11 6.17 -31.73
CA GLN A 196 22.89 5.53 -31.22
C GLN A 196 22.68 4.08 -31.73
N ASP A 197 23.31 3.71 -32.84
CA ASP A 197 23.10 2.38 -33.47
C ASP A 197 23.97 1.27 -32.81
N LEU A 198 25.02 1.65 -32.06
CA LEU A 198 25.95 0.70 -31.43
C LEU A 198 25.45 0.17 -30.06
N ASP A 199 24.46 0.84 -29.45
CA ASP A 199 23.87 0.40 -28.18
C ASP A 199 22.97 -0.85 -28.37
N GLN A 200 22.44 -1.03 -29.58
CA GLN A 200 21.60 -2.17 -29.93
C GLN A 200 22.43 -3.45 -30.13
N ASP A 201 23.57 -3.38 -30.82
CA ASP A 201 24.48 -4.53 -31.00
C ASP A 201 24.97 -5.08 -29.64
N ILE A 202 25.29 -4.18 -28.71
CA ILE A 202 25.70 -4.56 -27.34
C ILE A 202 24.53 -5.17 -26.58
N ALA A 203 23.33 -4.59 -26.69
CA ALA A 203 22.13 -5.12 -26.04
C ALA A 203 21.78 -6.53 -26.57
N GLU A 204 21.86 -6.75 -27.89
CA GLU A 204 21.63 -8.05 -28.53
C GLU A 204 22.70 -9.08 -28.13
N ALA A 205 23.98 -8.67 -28.06
CA ALA A 205 25.05 -9.52 -27.56
C ALA A 205 24.85 -9.89 -26.07
N ILE A 206 24.37 -8.95 -25.24
CA ILE A 206 23.99 -9.19 -23.84
C ILE A 206 22.78 -10.10 -23.73
N GLU A 207 21.80 -10.00 -24.62
CA GLU A 207 20.61 -10.87 -24.61
C GLU A 207 20.91 -12.30 -25.01
N THR A 208 21.74 -12.48 -26.04
CA THR A 208 22.10 -13.79 -26.56
C THR A 208 23.00 -14.54 -25.57
N ALA A 209 23.74 -13.78 -24.75
CA ALA A 209 24.60 -14.31 -23.71
C ALA A 209 23.87 -14.37 -22.36
N ASP A 210 23.61 -15.58 -21.85
CA ASP A 210 23.22 -15.75 -20.44
C ASP A 210 24.51 -15.53 -19.62
N LEU A 211 24.79 -14.25 -19.30
CA LEU A 211 26.11 -13.72 -18.91
C LEU A 211 26.80 -14.55 -17.81
N ASP A 212 27.75 -15.38 -18.24
CA ASP A 212 28.86 -15.87 -17.42
C ASP A 212 30.11 -14.99 -17.60
N GLU A 213 31.16 -15.27 -16.84
CA GLU A 213 32.40 -14.49 -16.85
C GLU A 213 33.13 -14.52 -18.21
N GLU A 214 33.02 -15.59 -19.00
CA GLU A 214 33.65 -15.64 -20.34
C GLU A 214 32.88 -14.74 -21.32
N GLN A 215 31.55 -14.73 -21.25
CA GLN A 215 30.70 -13.82 -22.02
C GLN A 215 30.89 -12.35 -21.61
N GLU A 216 31.02 -12.01 -20.33
CA GLU A 216 31.37 -10.64 -19.88
C GLU A 216 32.72 -10.18 -20.49
N ASN A 217 33.71 -11.08 -20.49
CA ASN A 217 35.02 -10.80 -21.06
C ASN A 217 35.02 -10.68 -22.60
N ARG A 218 34.18 -11.46 -23.29
CA ARG A 218 33.99 -11.34 -24.74
C ARG A 218 33.36 -10.01 -25.10
N LEU A 219 32.30 -9.62 -24.40
CA LEU A 219 31.64 -8.33 -24.61
C LEU A 219 32.63 -7.17 -24.42
N ALA A 220 33.42 -7.20 -23.35
CA ALA A 220 34.44 -6.18 -23.09
C ALA A 220 35.55 -6.14 -24.17
N LYS A 221 35.87 -7.26 -24.82
CA LYS A 221 36.84 -7.31 -25.92
C LYS A 221 36.26 -6.83 -27.24
N GLU A 222 35.06 -7.32 -27.60
CA GLU A 222 34.37 -7.05 -28.86
C GLU A 222 33.89 -5.60 -28.94
N PHE A 223 33.38 -5.06 -27.82
CA PHE A 223 32.83 -3.69 -27.71
C PHE A 223 33.66 -2.79 -26.78
N SER A 224 34.98 -2.92 -26.84
CA SER A 224 35.92 -2.25 -25.91
C SER A 224 35.76 -0.74 -25.81
N ARG A 225 35.46 -0.04 -26.92
CA ARG A 225 35.28 1.42 -26.92
C ARG A 225 34.05 1.85 -26.12
N GLN A 226 32.92 1.20 -26.36
CA GLN A 226 31.64 1.50 -25.72
C GLN A 226 31.66 1.09 -24.26
N TYR A 227 32.21 -0.09 -23.97
CA TYR A 227 32.42 -0.55 -22.60
C TYR A 227 33.25 0.46 -21.79
N ASN A 228 34.34 1.00 -22.36
CA ASN A 228 35.15 2.02 -21.70
C ASN A 228 34.38 3.34 -21.47
N LEU A 229 33.52 3.76 -22.40
CA LEU A 229 32.69 4.96 -22.24
C LEU A 229 31.70 4.80 -21.07
N ILE A 230 31.06 3.64 -20.95
CA ILE A 230 30.11 3.35 -19.88
C ILE A 230 30.81 3.27 -18.52
N THR A 231 31.98 2.61 -18.46
CA THR A 231 32.70 2.31 -17.21
C THR A 231 33.68 3.39 -16.76
N THR A 232 33.74 4.55 -17.43
CA THR A 232 34.68 5.63 -17.09
C THR A 232 34.42 6.20 -15.69
N THR A 233 35.48 6.34 -14.89
CA THR A 233 35.44 6.81 -13.50
C THR A 233 34.69 8.13 -13.31
N GLU A 234 34.87 9.10 -14.19
CA GLU A 234 34.21 10.42 -14.14
C GLU A 234 32.69 10.26 -14.29
N ARG A 235 32.23 9.60 -15.36
CA ARG A 235 30.82 9.28 -15.60
C ARG A 235 30.18 8.55 -14.42
N LEU A 236 30.81 7.50 -13.92
CA LEU A 236 30.28 6.73 -12.78
C LEU A 236 30.18 7.59 -11.50
N THR A 237 31.05 8.60 -11.34
CA THR A 237 31.00 9.51 -10.18
C THR A 237 29.85 10.50 -10.30
N GLU A 238 29.58 11.02 -11.50
CA GLU A 238 28.40 11.86 -11.77
C GLU A 238 27.10 11.08 -11.54
N ILE A 239 27.03 9.84 -12.04
CA ILE A 239 25.89 8.95 -11.82
C ILE A 239 25.71 8.66 -10.33
N ALA A 240 26.78 8.37 -9.60
CA ALA A 240 26.69 8.13 -8.16
C ALA A 240 26.12 9.34 -7.41
N ALA A 241 26.59 10.55 -7.72
CA ALA A 241 26.06 11.78 -7.11
C ALA A 241 24.58 12.00 -7.45
N ASP A 242 24.19 11.73 -8.70
CA ASP A 242 22.80 11.79 -9.14
C ASP A 242 21.91 10.75 -8.43
N ILE A 243 22.37 9.50 -8.29
CA ILE A 243 21.65 8.44 -7.56
C ILE A 243 21.35 8.90 -6.12
N VAL A 244 22.36 9.42 -5.40
CA VAL A 244 22.18 9.91 -4.02
C VAL A 244 21.16 11.05 -3.99
N SER A 245 21.32 12.05 -4.84
CA SER A 245 20.41 13.19 -4.92
C SER A 245 18.97 12.76 -5.27
N HIS A 246 18.81 11.90 -6.27
CA HIS A 246 17.52 11.41 -6.72
C HIS A 246 16.84 10.57 -5.64
N PHE A 247 17.57 9.63 -5.04
CA PHE A 247 17.04 8.70 -4.04
C PHE A 247 16.48 9.44 -2.81
N LEU A 248 17.19 10.47 -2.36
CA LEU A 248 16.82 11.25 -1.16
C LEU A 248 15.68 12.23 -1.38
N ASN A 249 15.38 12.60 -2.63
CA ASN A 249 14.39 13.63 -2.94
C ASN A 249 13.15 13.09 -3.68
N ARG A 250 13.10 11.79 -4.03
CA ARG A 250 11.91 11.17 -4.62
C ARG A 250 10.76 11.06 -3.62
N GLY A 251 9.53 10.98 -4.14
CA GLY A 251 8.34 10.93 -3.29
C GLY A 251 8.24 9.65 -2.46
N TYR A 252 8.07 8.50 -3.11
CA TYR A 252 7.96 7.23 -2.40
C TYR A 252 9.33 6.64 -2.04
N GLN A 253 9.61 6.54 -0.74
CA GLN A 253 10.88 6.05 -0.17
C GLN A 253 11.00 4.51 -0.11
N GLY A 254 10.68 3.86 -1.23
CA GLY A 254 10.82 2.41 -1.38
C GLY A 254 12.26 1.94 -1.59
N LYS A 255 12.47 0.64 -1.81
CA LYS A 255 13.78 0.07 -2.10
C LYS A 255 14.21 0.40 -3.54
N ALA A 256 15.51 0.43 -3.82
CA ALA A 256 16.04 0.64 -5.16
C ALA A 256 17.09 -0.39 -5.57
N MET A 257 17.15 -0.66 -6.87
CA MET A 257 18.17 -1.50 -7.49
C MET A 257 18.98 -0.68 -8.50
N VAL A 258 20.29 -0.81 -8.45
CA VAL A 258 21.23 -0.22 -9.41
C VAL A 258 21.76 -1.35 -10.29
N ILE A 259 21.41 -1.31 -11.57
CA ILE A 259 21.75 -2.33 -12.55
C ILE A 259 23.00 -1.88 -13.30
N ALA A 260 24.13 -2.52 -13.02
CA ALA A 260 25.41 -2.21 -13.65
C ALA A 260 25.72 -3.17 -14.80
N ILE A 261 26.51 -2.70 -15.76
CA ILE A 261 26.90 -3.49 -16.93
C ILE A 261 27.66 -4.76 -16.59
N ASP A 262 28.49 -4.75 -15.55
CA ASP A 262 29.27 -5.89 -15.10
C ASP A 262 29.53 -5.89 -13.58
N ARG A 263 30.21 -6.95 -13.12
CA ARG A 263 30.56 -7.16 -11.71
C ARG A 263 31.52 -6.11 -11.13
N PHE A 264 32.44 -5.60 -11.94
CA PHE A 264 33.41 -4.59 -11.49
C PHE A 264 32.74 -3.23 -11.30
N THR A 265 31.88 -2.86 -12.25
CA THR A 265 31.09 -1.62 -12.25
C THR A 265 30.08 -1.64 -11.11
N ALA A 266 29.48 -2.78 -10.78
CA ALA A 266 28.59 -2.90 -9.61
C ALA A 266 29.31 -2.54 -8.30
N VAL A 267 30.53 -3.06 -8.07
CA VAL A 267 31.33 -2.72 -6.87
C VAL A 267 31.82 -1.28 -6.94
N SER A 268 32.31 -0.83 -8.10
CA SER A 268 32.77 0.55 -8.27
C SER A 268 31.66 1.57 -8.01
N MET A 269 30.45 1.30 -8.49
CA MET A 269 29.28 2.14 -8.28
C MET A 269 28.86 2.14 -6.81
N TYR A 270 28.89 0.98 -6.13
CA TYR A 270 28.67 0.92 -4.69
C TYR A 270 29.64 1.82 -3.92
N ASP A 271 30.95 1.73 -4.21
CA ASP A 271 31.98 2.53 -3.53
C ASP A 271 31.79 4.04 -3.77
N LYS A 272 31.44 4.41 -5.01
CA LYS A 272 31.18 5.80 -5.39
C LYS A 272 29.92 6.35 -4.74
N VAL A 273 28.83 5.59 -4.75
CA VAL A 273 27.58 5.99 -4.09
C VAL A 273 27.80 6.11 -2.59
N GLN A 274 28.53 5.20 -1.96
CA GLN A 274 28.91 5.32 -0.55
C GLN A 274 29.69 6.61 -0.26
N SER A 275 30.67 6.95 -1.11
CA SER A 275 31.43 8.20 -0.99
C SER A 275 30.53 9.44 -1.10
N CYS A 276 29.68 9.51 -2.12
CA CYS A 276 28.71 10.60 -2.30
C CYS A 276 27.70 10.67 -1.15
N TRP A 277 27.29 9.51 -0.60
CA TRP A 277 26.39 9.42 0.55
C TRP A 277 27.00 10.06 1.79
N GLN A 278 28.28 9.79 2.07
CA GLN A 278 28.99 10.40 3.19
C GLN A 278 29.21 11.90 2.99
N GLN A 279 29.47 12.35 1.76
CA GLN A 279 29.58 13.78 1.44
C GLN A 279 28.25 14.52 1.69
N GLU A 280 27.13 13.93 1.24
CA GLU A 280 25.81 14.51 1.46
C GLU A 280 25.43 14.51 2.95
N LEU A 281 25.74 13.44 3.68
CA LEU A 281 25.57 13.39 5.14
C LEU A 281 26.38 14.50 5.84
N GLY A 282 27.63 14.70 5.44
CA GLY A 282 28.49 15.77 5.95
C GLY A 282 27.92 17.17 5.64
N ARG A 283 27.41 17.37 4.42
CA ARG A 283 26.76 18.62 4.01
C ARG A 283 25.51 18.91 4.84
N LEU A 284 24.65 17.92 5.06
CA LEU A 284 23.43 18.06 5.87
C LEU A 284 23.75 18.34 7.33
N LYS A 285 24.76 17.67 7.91
CA LYS A 285 25.21 17.92 9.31
C LYS A 285 25.80 19.32 9.51
N ALA A 286 26.29 19.96 8.46
CA ALA A 286 26.81 21.33 8.51
C ALA A 286 25.72 22.40 8.38
N LEU A 287 24.50 22.04 7.99
CA LEU A 287 23.36 22.96 7.94
C LEU A 287 22.79 23.21 9.34
N PRO A 288 22.10 24.34 9.56
CA PRO A 288 21.39 24.60 10.81
C PRO A 288 20.40 23.48 11.15
N THR A 289 20.25 23.16 12.43
CA THR A 289 19.34 22.12 12.88
C THR A 289 17.89 22.52 12.63
N ASP A 290 17.25 21.78 11.73
CA ASP A 290 15.83 21.85 11.39
C ASP A 290 15.28 20.41 11.49
N PRO A 291 14.10 20.18 12.08
CA PRO A 291 13.47 18.85 12.15
C PRO A 291 13.48 18.07 10.83
N ALA A 292 13.26 18.72 9.69
CA ALA A 292 13.29 18.08 8.37
C ALA A 292 14.70 17.59 7.99
N ILE A 293 15.73 18.37 8.33
CA ILE A 293 17.14 18.01 8.11
C ILE A 293 17.53 16.87 9.05
N THR A 294 17.11 16.91 10.31
CA THR A 294 17.38 15.85 11.29
C THR A 294 16.76 14.51 10.85
N LYS A 295 15.53 14.51 10.33
CA LYS A 295 14.89 13.31 9.79
C LYS A 295 15.67 12.75 8.58
N LYS A 296 16.12 13.62 7.67
CA LYS A 296 16.98 13.20 6.54
C LYS A 296 18.30 12.60 7.03
N ILE A 297 18.98 13.24 7.99
CA ILE A 297 20.21 12.71 8.57
C ILE A 297 19.99 11.31 9.15
N ALA A 298 18.97 11.12 9.98
CA ALA A 298 18.65 9.83 10.57
C ALA A 298 18.36 8.76 9.49
N TYR A 299 17.66 9.14 8.41
CA TYR A 299 17.40 8.26 7.28
C TYR A 299 18.69 7.87 6.54
N LEU A 300 19.59 8.82 6.27
CA LEU A 300 20.89 8.55 5.65
C LEU A 300 21.76 7.64 6.51
N GLU A 301 21.82 7.88 7.82
CA GLU A 301 22.61 7.10 8.76
C GLU A 301 22.08 5.67 8.92
N ALA A 302 20.76 5.50 8.89
CA ALA A 302 20.14 4.18 8.95
C ALA A 302 20.21 3.43 7.62
N THR A 303 20.53 4.07 6.49
CA THR A 303 20.50 3.41 5.19
C THR A 303 21.67 2.45 5.01
N ASP A 304 21.35 1.18 4.80
CA ASP A 304 22.31 0.15 4.40
C ASP A 304 22.21 -0.13 2.89
N MET A 305 23.33 -0.50 2.30
CA MET A 305 23.46 -0.83 0.88
C MET A 305 24.28 -2.10 0.70
N ALA A 306 24.01 -2.90 -0.33
CA ALA A 306 24.79 -4.12 -0.58
C ALA A 306 25.06 -4.38 -2.07
N VAL A 307 26.13 -5.10 -2.36
CA VAL A 307 26.44 -5.60 -3.70
C VAL A 307 26.00 -7.06 -3.79
N VAL A 308 25.19 -7.39 -4.80
CA VAL A 308 24.69 -8.74 -5.06
C VAL A 308 25.04 -9.14 -6.48
N ILE A 309 26.14 -9.86 -6.61
CA ILE A 309 26.71 -10.32 -7.88
C ILE A 309 27.18 -11.78 -7.77
N SER A 310 27.19 -12.50 -8.88
CA SER A 310 27.65 -13.89 -8.92
C SER A 310 29.13 -14.01 -8.59
N ALA A 311 29.53 -15.14 -7.98
CA ALA A 311 30.93 -15.46 -7.67
C ALA A 311 31.63 -16.07 -8.88
N SER A 312 32.94 -15.82 -9.02
CA SER A 312 33.76 -16.48 -10.03
C SER A 312 35.13 -16.95 -9.51
N PRO A 313 35.77 -17.92 -10.18
CA PRO A 313 37.12 -18.36 -9.82
C PRO A 313 38.14 -17.21 -9.92
N ASN A 314 39.06 -17.11 -8.95
CA ASN A 314 40.11 -16.09 -8.90
C ASN A 314 39.62 -14.62 -8.90
N GLU A 315 38.36 -14.37 -8.53
CA GLU A 315 37.77 -13.03 -8.55
C GLU A 315 38.56 -12.02 -7.70
N GLU A 316 39.11 -12.43 -6.55
CA GLU A 316 39.83 -11.51 -5.66
C GLU A 316 40.99 -10.80 -6.35
N THR A 317 41.77 -11.53 -7.15
CA THR A 317 42.90 -10.98 -7.91
C THR A 317 42.40 -10.02 -8.99
N ALA A 318 41.37 -10.42 -9.74
CA ALA A 318 40.81 -9.60 -10.81
C ALA A 318 40.23 -8.27 -10.30
N PHE A 319 39.58 -8.27 -9.14
CA PHE A 319 39.09 -7.04 -8.51
C PHE A 319 40.26 -6.16 -8.00
N GLN A 320 41.29 -6.77 -7.39
CA GLN A 320 42.46 -6.04 -6.90
C GLN A 320 43.26 -5.36 -8.01
N GLU A 321 43.43 -6.00 -9.17
CA GLU A 321 44.08 -5.42 -10.36
C GLU A 321 43.38 -4.15 -10.85
N ARG A 322 42.07 -4.03 -10.58
CA ARG A 322 41.26 -2.85 -10.90
C ARG A 322 41.08 -1.90 -9.70
N GLY A 323 41.78 -2.13 -8.58
CA GLY A 323 41.72 -1.30 -7.38
C GLY A 323 40.44 -1.47 -6.54
N LEU A 324 39.72 -2.58 -6.69
CA LEU A 324 38.46 -2.88 -6.03
C LEU A 324 38.61 -4.03 -5.02
N ASN A 325 37.72 -4.11 -4.02
CA ASN A 325 37.76 -5.15 -2.99
C ASN A 325 36.42 -5.92 -2.88
N ILE A 326 36.39 -7.14 -3.40
CA ILE A 326 35.20 -7.99 -3.39
C ILE A 326 34.96 -8.74 -2.06
N LYS A 327 36.01 -8.91 -1.23
CA LYS A 327 35.96 -9.69 0.02
C LYS A 327 34.82 -9.28 0.98
N PRO A 328 34.64 -8.00 1.33
CA PRO A 328 33.58 -7.62 2.27
C PRO A 328 32.19 -7.96 1.72
N HIS A 329 31.95 -7.71 0.43
CA HIS A 329 30.67 -8.01 -0.21
C HIS A 329 30.34 -9.51 -0.21
N ARG A 330 31.35 -10.37 -0.46
CA ARG A 330 31.20 -11.83 -0.37
C ARG A 330 30.87 -12.29 1.03
N GLN A 331 31.55 -11.73 2.03
CA GLN A 331 31.25 -12.06 3.43
C GLN A 331 29.81 -11.70 3.78
N ARG A 332 29.33 -10.53 3.35
CA ARG A 332 27.92 -10.14 3.56
C ARG A 332 26.95 -11.11 2.89
N LEU A 333 27.17 -11.42 1.61
CA LEU A 333 26.28 -12.28 0.82
C LEU A 333 26.20 -13.72 1.38
N THR A 334 27.28 -14.26 1.93
CA THR A 334 27.34 -15.66 2.38
C THR A 334 27.12 -15.85 3.89
N LYS A 335 27.52 -14.89 4.72
CA LYS A 335 27.56 -15.08 6.18
C LYS A 335 26.45 -14.36 6.94
N GLU A 336 25.82 -13.32 6.37
CA GLU A 336 24.76 -12.60 7.07
C GLU A 336 23.51 -13.45 7.28
N LYS A 337 22.90 -13.31 8.46
CA LYS A 337 21.62 -13.90 8.83
C LYS A 337 20.75 -12.84 9.52
N PRO A 338 19.49 -12.61 9.11
CA PRO A 338 18.84 -13.14 7.90
C PRO A 338 19.60 -12.78 6.61
N SER A 339 19.35 -13.51 5.53
CA SER A 339 20.07 -13.31 4.27
C SER A 339 19.81 -11.91 3.69
N LEU A 340 20.68 -11.42 2.78
CA LEU A 340 20.45 -10.13 2.11
C LEU A 340 19.12 -10.10 1.34
N GLU A 341 18.69 -11.24 0.78
CA GLU A 341 17.39 -11.38 0.13
C GLU A 341 16.23 -11.14 1.09
N GLU A 342 16.23 -11.81 2.25
CA GLU A 342 15.21 -11.64 3.29
C GLU A 342 15.18 -10.19 3.80
N LYS A 343 16.35 -9.62 4.08
CA LYS A 343 16.52 -8.23 4.51
C LYS A 343 16.01 -7.22 3.49
N PHE A 344 16.18 -7.49 2.20
CA PHE A 344 15.75 -6.55 1.16
C PHE A 344 14.25 -6.66 0.85
N LYS A 345 13.68 -7.86 1.01
CA LYS A 345 12.23 -8.11 0.92
C LYS A 345 11.45 -7.46 2.07
N ASP A 346 12.06 -7.35 3.25
CA ASP A 346 11.50 -6.62 4.38
C ASP A 346 11.46 -5.10 4.09
N GLN A 347 10.24 -4.55 4.11
CA GLN A 347 9.96 -3.14 3.83
C GLN A 347 10.62 -2.21 4.86
N ASP A 348 10.65 -2.61 6.14
CA ASP A 348 11.11 -1.75 7.24
C ASP A 348 12.63 -1.87 7.48
N HIS A 349 13.26 -2.91 6.91
CA HIS A 349 14.67 -3.14 7.09
C HIS A 349 15.54 -2.02 6.46
N PRO A 350 16.66 -1.63 7.08
CA PRO A 350 17.53 -0.53 6.60
C PRO A 350 18.23 -0.77 5.25
N LEU A 351 18.32 -2.02 4.78
CA LEU A 351 18.91 -2.37 3.48
C LEU A 351 18.00 -1.84 2.35
N ARG A 352 18.37 -0.70 1.76
CA ARG A 352 17.49 0.06 0.85
C ARG A 352 17.98 0.14 -0.59
N ILE A 353 19.29 0.04 -0.83
CA ILE A 353 19.87 0.10 -2.18
C ILE A 353 20.73 -1.14 -2.41
N VAL A 354 20.54 -1.82 -3.53
CA VAL A 354 21.40 -2.93 -3.94
C VAL A 354 21.98 -2.72 -5.33
N PHE A 355 23.23 -3.13 -5.50
CA PHE A 355 23.98 -3.03 -6.75
C PHE A 355 24.12 -4.41 -7.35
N VAL A 356 23.59 -4.60 -8.56
CA VAL A 356 23.48 -5.91 -9.20
C VAL A 356 23.94 -5.85 -10.66
N CYS A 357 24.33 -7.01 -11.21
CA CYS A 357 24.68 -7.16 -12.63
C CYS A 357 23.77 -8.16 -13.35
N ALA A 358 23.65 -9.39 -12.81
CA ALA A 358 22.83 -10.45 -13.39
C ALA A 358 21.91 -11.11 -12.34
N MET A 359 22.32 -11.12 -11.07
CA MET A 359 21.51 -11.58 -9.96
C MET A 359 20.34 -10.63 -9.71
N TRP A 360 19.21 -11.17 -9.25
CA TRP A 360 18.00 -10.43 -8.87
C TRP A 360 17.29 -9.64 -9.98
N ILE A 361 17.81 -9.65 -11.21
CA ILE A 361 17.12 -9.10 -12.38
C ILE A 361 15.91 -9.96 -12.77
N THR A 362 15.96 -11.26 -12.47
CA THR A 362 14.90 -12.24 -12.76
C THR A 362 14.57 -13.06 -11.52
N GLY A 363 13.30 -13.46 -11.38
CA GLY A 363 12.85 -14.32 -10.28
C GLY A 363 12.96 -13.72 -8.86
N PHE A 364 13.31 -12.44 -8.71
CA PHE A 364 13.37 -11.77 -7.41
C PHE A 364 12.22 -10.78 -7.26
N ASP A 365 11.39 -10.99 -6.24
CA ASP A 365 10.16 -10.22 -6.05
C ASP A 365 10.22 -9.39 -4.75
N VAL A 366 10.11 -8.08 -4.92
CA VAL A 366 10.15 -7.09 -3.83
C VAL A 366 9.10 -6.03 -4.12
N PRO A 367 7.88 -6.16 -3.56
CA PRO A 367 6.80 -5.21 -3.81
C PRO A 367 7.18 -3.75 -3.54
N ASN A 368 7.95 -3.50 -2.47
CA ASN A 368 8.44 -2.18 -2.08
C ASN A 368 9.61 -1.65 -2.95
N CYS A 369 10.07 -2.39 -3.97
CA CYS A 369 11.05 -1.85 -4.91
C CYS A 369 10.36 -0.82 -5.81
N SER A 370 10.75 0.44 -5.70
CA SER A 370 10.09 1.57 -6.38
C SER A 370 10.92 2.19 -7.50
N THR A 371 12.24 1.98 -7.49
CA THR A 371 13.15 2.62 -8.44
C THR A 371 14.18 1.64 -8.97
N ILE A 372 14.31 1.57 -10.29
CA ILE A 372 15.40 0.89 -10.97
C ILE A 372 16.30 1.96 -11.62
N TYR A 373 17.56 1.99 -11.21
CA TYR A 373 18.60 2.79 -11.86
C TYR A 373 19.31 1.91 -12.89
N LEU A 374 19.22 2.28 -14.15
CA LEU A 374 19.73 1.49 -15.27
C LEU A 374 21.02 2.10 -15.82
N ASP A 375 22.11 1.36 -15.62
CA ASP A 375 23.43 1.63 -16.20
C ASP A 375 23.97 0.37 -16.92
N LYS A 376 23.07 -0.33 -17.63
CA LYS A 376 23.37 -1.50 -18.46
C LYS A 376 22.56 -1.45 -19.77
N PRO A 377 23.19 -1.60 -20.95
CA PRO A 377 22.46 -1.75 -22.20
C PRO A 377 21.63 -3.03 -22.16
N MET A 378 20.33 -2.93 -22.42
CA MET A 378 19.39 -4.04 -22.39
C MET A 378 18.29 -3.84 -23.42
N ALA A 379 17.73 -4.95 -23.91
CA ALA A 379 16.58 -4.95 -24.80
C ALA A 379 15.60 -6.11 -24.45
N ASN A 380 14.54 -6.22 -25.24
CA ASN A 380 13.56 -7.31 -25.27
C ASN A 380 13.13 -7.83 -23.89
N HIS A 381 13.20 -9.15 -23.67
CA HIS A 381 12.66 -9.82 -22.50
C HIS A 381 13.46 -9.50 -21.23
N THR A 382 14.78 -9.38 -21.31
CA THR A 382 15.64 -9.01 -20.18
C THR A 382 15.31 -7.60 -19.67
N LEU A 383 15.10 -6.65 -20.59
CA LEU A 383 14.66 -5.31 -20.24
C LEU A 383 13.30 -5.33 -19.53
N MET A 384 12.30 -6.00 -20.11
CA MET A 384 10.97 -6.10 -19.51
C MET A 384 11.00 -6.79 -18.14
N GLN A 385 11.81 -7.83 -17.97
CA GLN A 385 11.96 -8.51 -16.69
C GLN A 385 12.60 -7.60 -15.63
N THR A 386 13.52 -6.74 -16.03
CA THR A 386 14.20 -5.80 -15.13
C THR A 386 13.25 -4.69 -14.68
N ILE A 387 12.55 -4.03 -15.61
CA ILE A 387 11.68 -2.89 -15.26
C ILE A 387 10.42 -3.33 -14.49
N ALA A 388 9.94 -4.56 -14.72
CA ALA A 388 8.77 -5.10 -14.02
C ALA A 388 8.98 -5.23 -12.50
N ARG A 389 10.23 -5.24 -11.99
CA ARG A 389 10.55 -5.19 -10.55
C ARG A 389 9.89 -3.99 -9.87
N ALA A 390 9.93 -2.81 -10.52
CA ALA A 390 9.38 -1.59 -9.96
C ALA A 390 7.85 -1.51 -10.06
N ASN A 391 7.21 -2.33 -10.89
CA ASN A 391 5.78 -2.19 -11.21
C ASN A 391 4.81 -2.95 -10.28
N ARG A 392 5.33 -3.58 -9.22
CA ARG A 392 4.50 -4.29 -8.23
C ARG A 392 3.71 -3.32 -7.35
N VAL A 393 2.49 -3.70 -6.97
CA VAL A 393 1.67 -2.96 -6.00
C VAL A 393 2.24 -3.14 -4.59
N CYS A 394 2.32 -2.06 -3.81
CA CYS A 394 2.78 -2.10 -2.42
C CYS A 394 2.10 -0.98 -1.61
N GLY A 395 1.16 -1.38 -0.74
CA GLY A 395 0.37 -0.42 0.04
C GLY A 395 -0.40 0.58 -0.83
N THR A 396 -0.89 1.63 -0.20
CA THR A 396 -1.56 2.76 -0.87
C THR A 396 -0.58 3.86 -1.28
N ASP A 397 0.59 3.92 -0.64
CA ASP A 397 1.60 4.96 -0.85
C ASP A 397 2.39 4.81 -2.16
N LYS A 398 2.58 3.58 -2.66
CA LYS A 398 3.31 3.35 -3.91
C LYS A 398 2.40 3.56 -5.10
N LEU A 399 2.52 4.72 -5.74
CA LEU A 399 1.68 5.12 -6.86
C LEU A 399 2.17 4.60 -8.20
N ASN A 400 3.48 4.48 -8.35
CA ASN A 400 4.14 4.11 -9.59
C ASN A 400 5.54 3.54 -9.34
N GLY A 401 6.07 2.85 -10.34
CA GLY A 401 7.49 2.55 -10.45
C GLY A 401 8.24 3.61 -11.25
N LEU A 402 9.52 3.81 -10.93
CA LEU A 402 10.42 4.74 -11.63
C LEU A 402 11.57 3.97 -12.27
N ILE A 403 11.79 4.22 -13.57
CA ILE A 403 12.94 3.73 -14.33
C ILE A 403 13.82 4.93 -14.66
N VAL A 404 14.99 5.01 -14.04
CA VAL A 404 15.97 6.08 -14.25
C VAL A 404 17.07 5.53 -15.14
N ASP A 405 17.21 6.10 -16.33
CA ASP A 405 18.12 5.58 -17.37
C ASP A 405 19.32 6.49 -17.60
N TYR A 406 20.52 5.94 -17.44
CA TYR A 406 21.81 6.62 -17.65
C TYR A 406 22.49 6.26 -18.97
N ILE A 407 21.92 5.33 -19.75
CA ILE A 407 22.49 4.85 -21.02
C ILE A 407 21.67 5.28 -22.23
N GLY A 408 20.34 5.33 -22.12
CA GLY A 408 19.47 5.74 -23.24
C GLY A 408 18.78 4.59 -23.95
N ILE A 409 18.31 3.59 -23.20
CA ILE A 409 17.55 2.44 -23.67
C ILE A 409 16.10 2.75 -24.06
N PHE A 410 15.69 4.04 -24.13
CA PHE A 410 14.31 4.43 -24.42
C PHE A 410 13.75 3.79 -25.70
N ARG A 411 14.54 3.70 -26.78
CA ARG A 411 14.10 3.05 -28.02
C ARG A 411 13.86 1.55 -27.83
N ASN A 412 14.78 0.87 -27.16
CA ASN A 412 14.65 -0.56 -26.84
C ASN A 412 13.43 -0.80 -25.96
N LEU A 413 13.14 0.13 -25.04
CA LEU A 413 11.96 0.10 -24.20
C LEU A 413 10.67 0.27 -25.02
N GLN A 414 10.62 1.24 -25.95
CA GLN A 414 9.47 1.42 -26.84
C GLN A 414 9.24 0.20 -27.74
N GLN A 415 10.32 -0.35 -28.32
CA GLN A 415 10.26 -1.56 -29.15
C GLN A 415 9.74 -2.75 -28.36
N ALA A 416 10.26 -2.96 -27.15
CA ALA A 416 9.72 -3.97 -26.26
C ALA A 416 8.22 -3.69 -26.05
N LEU A 417 7.83 -2.53 -25.53
CA LEU A 417 6.43 -2.24 -25.21
C LEU A 417 5.46 -2.39 -26.39
N ALA A 418 5.89 -2.15 -27.63
CA ALA A 418 5.09 -2.41 -28.81
C ALA A 418 4.72 -3.90 -28.95
N ILE A 419 5.62 -4.80 -28.57
CA ILE A 419 5.44 -6.25 -28.56
C ILE A 419 4.66 -6.70 -27.32
N TYR A 420 4.95 -6.12 -26.14
CA TYR A 420 4.35 -6.53 -24.85
C TYR A 420 2.99 -5.89 -24.53
N GLY A 421 2.67 -4.76 -25.16
CA GLY A 421 1.53 -3.90 -24.86
C GLY A 421 0.44 -3.89 -25.93
N SER A 422 0.59 -4.65 -27.02
CA SER A 422 -0.37 -4.71 -28.12
C SER A 422 -1.66 -5.42 -27.67
N GLY A 423 -2.61 -4.61 -27.21
CA GLY A 423 -4.05 -4.84 -27.40
C GLY A 423 -4.51 -4.02 -28.61
N ASP A 424 -5.63 -4.42 -29.21
CA ASP A 424 -6.18 -3.99 -30.52
C ASP A 424 -6.57 -2.50 -30.65
N SER A 425 -6.00 -1.59 -29.85
CA SER A 425 -6.40 -0.18 -29.78
C SER A 425 -5.26 0.77 -29.34
N GLY A 426 -4.76 1.54 -30.31
CA GLY A 426 -4.29 2.94 -30.20
C GLY A 426 -3.26 3.36 -29.13
N ASP A 427 -2.14 3.90 -29.63
CA ASP A 427 -1.27 5.02 -29.19
C ASP A 427 -0.85 5.25 -27.71
N ASP A 428 -1.39 4.53 -26.73
CA ASP A 428 -1.07 4.72 -25.30
C ASP A 428 -0.05 3.66 -24.85
N THR A 429 1.22 4.06 -24.75
CA THR A 429 2.31 3.18 -24.34
C THR A 429 2.26 2.91 -22.82
N PRO A 430 2.40 1.65 -22.35
CA PRO A 430 2.25 1.33 -20.93
C PRO A 430 3.32 1.93 -20.00
N VAL A 431 4.45 2.36 -20.55
CA VAL A 431 5.43 3.19 -19.84
C VAL A 431 5.28 4.60 -20.37
N LYS A 432 5.10 5.54 -19.45
CA LYS A 432 4.84 6.94 -19.77
C LYS A 432 6.08 7.78 -19.45
N PRO A 433 6.39 8.83 -20.23
CA PRO A 433 7.43 9.77 -19.84
C PRO A 433 6.98 10.49 -18.57
N LYS A 434 7.93 10.78 -17.67
CA LYS A 434 7.62 11.51 -16.43
C LYS A 434 6.98 12.88 -16.68
N THR A 435 7.23 13.50 -17.84
CA THR A 435 6.59 14.75 -18.29
C THR A 435 5.05 14.66 -18.38
N GLU A 436 4.49 13.47 -18.56
CA GLU A 436 3.04 13.27 -18.58
C GLU A 436 2.44 13.45 -17.18
N LEU A 437 3.10 12.98 -16.11
CA LEU A 437 2.68 13.26 -14.73
C LEU A 437 2.71 14.77 -14.43
N VAL A 438 3.72 15.46 -14.94
CA VAL A 438 3.82 16.93 -14.81
C VAL A 438 2.65 17.61 -15.51
N ALA A 439 2.25 17.14 -16.70
CA ALA A 439 1.09 17.66 -17.41
C ALA A 439 -0.22 17.37 -16.67
N GLN A 440 -0.41 16.13 -16.18
CA GLN A 440 -1.59 15.75 -15.39
C GLN A 440 -1.71 16.55 -14.10
N LEU A 441 -0.60 16.77 -13.40
CA LEU A 441 -0.58 17.61 -12.20
C LEU A 441 -0.95 19.06 -12.53
N ARG A 442 -0.42 19.61 -13.64
CA ARG A 442 -0.77 20.96 -14.09
C ARG A 442 -2.26 21.10 -14.39
N GLU A 443 -2.83 20.11 -15.08
CA GLU A 443 -4.28 20.07 -15.38
C GLU A 443 -5.11 19.99 -14.10
N LYS A 444 -4.78 19.08 -13.18
CA LYS A 444 -5.50 18.96 -11.90
C LYS A 444 -5.41 20.19 -11.02
N ILE A 445 -4.26 20.86 -10.99
CA ILE A 445 -4.11 22.16 -10.33
C ILE A 445 -4.99 23.22 -11.01
N ALA A 446 -5.09 23.23 -12.34
CA ALA A 446 -5.95 24.16 -13.05
C ALA A 446 -7.44 23.91 -12.75
N GLU A 447 -7.89 22.65 -12.74
CA GLU A 447 -9.25 22.27 -12.32
C GLU A 447 -9.55 22.74 -10.89
N ALA A 448 -8.65 22.45 -9.94
CA ALA A 448 -8.84 22.85 -8.54
C ALA A 448 -8.82 24.38 -8.36
N LYS A 449 -8.00 25.11 -9.12
CA LYS A 449 -8.03 26.59 -9.13
C LYS A 449 -9.34 27.13 -9.67
N ALA A 450 -9.87 26.55 -10.76
CA ALA A 450 -11.15 26.96 -11.32
C ALA A 450 -12.30 26.72 -10.32
N PHE A 451 -12.30 25.55 -9.66
CA PHE A 451 -13.23 25.23 -8.59
C PHE A 451 -13.13 26.23 -7.42
N CYS A 452 -11.92 26.56 -6.97
CA CYS A 452 -11.70 27.60 -5.97
C CYS A 452 -12.28 28.96 -6.39
N GLN A 453 -12.07 29.38 -7.64
CA GLN A 453 -12.58 30.66 -8.16
C GLN A 453 -14.12 30.69 -8.19
N GLU A 454 -14.78 29.60 -8.58
CA GLU A 454 -16.24 29.48 -8.53
C GLU A 454 -16.78 29.67 -7.10
N HIS A 455 -16.04 29.16 -6.11
CA HIS A 455 -16.31 29.34 -4.69
C HIS A 455 -15.66 30.60 -4.09
N GLN A 456 -15.31 31.62 -4.89
CA GLN A 456 -14.76 32.90 -4.41
C GLN A 456 -13.47 32.76 -3.58
N VAL A 457 -12.71 31.69 -3.80
CA VAL A 457 -11.39 31.46 -3.21
C VAL A 457 -10.32 31.90 -4.20
N ASN A 458 -9.65 33.02 -3.91
CA ASN A 458 -8.61 33.57 -4.76
C ASN A 458 -7.28 33.73 -4.01
N PHE A 459 -6.37 32.78 -4.22
CA PHE A 459 -5.06 32.81 -3.55
C PHE A 459 -4.15 33.96 -3.99
N GLU A 460 -4.46 34.67 -5.09
CA GLU A 460 -3.65 35.83 -5.52
C GLU A 460 -3.87 37.04 -4.58
N GLU A 461 -5.04 37.16 -3.96
CA GLU A 461 -5.34 38.22 -2.99
C GLU A 461 -4.44 38.14 -1.76
N LEU A 462 -4.04 36.92 -1.37
CA LEU A 462 -3.10 36.68 -0.29
C LEU A 462 -1.68 37.18 -0.59
N GLN A 463 -1.26 37.25 -1.86
CA GLN A 463 0.09 37.73 -2.21
C GLN A 463 0.28 39.23 -1.99
N THR A 464 -0.84 39.97 -1.90
CA THR A 464 -0.84 41.43 -1.68
C THR A 464 -0.88 41.81 -0.19
N LEU A 465 -1.15 40.84 0.68
CA LEU A 465 -1.26 40.99 2.13
C LEU A 465 -0.05 40.31 2.79
N GLY A 466 0.49 40.89 3.86
CA GLY A 466 1.57 40.23 4.62
C GLY A 466 1.07 38.95 5.30
N ASP A 467 1.92 37.92 5.39
CA ASP A 467 1.55 36.58 5.88
C ASP A 467 0.82 36.60 7.24
N ASP A 468 1.17 37.53 8.14
CA ASP A 468 0.59 37.68 9.49
C ASP A 468 -0.32 38.90 9.68
N SER A 469 -0.85 39.48 8.60
CA SER A 469 -1.80 40.60 8.72
C SER A 469 -3.17 40.12 9.22
N TYR A 470 -3.87 40.92 10.03
CA TYR A 470 -5.25 40.63 10.42
C TYR A 470 -6.16 40.40 9.20
N ASP A 471 -5.86 41.11 8.10
CA ASP A 471 -6.57 41.01 6.82
C ASP A 471 -6.32 39.66 6.12
N SER A 472 -5.11 39.08 6.22
CA SER A 472 -4.84 37.75 5.65
C SER A 472 -5.60 36.66 6.40
N ILE A 473 -5.69 36.76 7.73
CA ILE A 473 -6.43 35.80 8.56
C ILE A 473 -7.92 35.82 8.20
N ALA A 474 -8.52 37.01 8.11
CA ALA A 474 -9.92 37.16 7.74
C ALA A 474 -10.21 36.62 6.33
N LEU A 475 -9.29 36.82 5.39
CA LEU A 475 -9.42 36.30 4.03
C LEU A 475 -9.38 34.77 3.99
N TRP A 476 -8.46 34.15 4.73
CA TRP A 476 -8.43 32.69 4.89
C TRP A 476 -9.74 32.14 5.51
N ASP A 477 -10.34 32.84 6.48
CA ASP A 477 -11.62 32.43 7.08
C ASP A 477 -12.78 32.54 6.09
N ASN A 478 -12.80 33.59 5.26
CA ASN A 478 -13.78 33.73 4.18
C ASN A 478 -13.68 32.58 3.18
N PHE A 479 -12.46 32.17 2.80
CA PHE A 479 -12.25 31.03 1.90
C PHE A 479 -12.79 29.73 2.48
N VAL A 480 -12.52 29.47 3.76
CA VAL A 480 -13.04 28.29 4.46
C VAL A 480 -14.57 28.32 4.53
N ASN A 481 -15.14 29.46 4.92
CA ASN A 481 -16.59 29.63 5.01
C ASN A 481 -17.30 29.36 3.68
N SER A 482 -16.71 29.82 2.57
CA SER A 482 -17.26 29.58 1.22
C SER A 482 -17.20 28.10 0.80
N LEU A 483 -16.11 27.40 1.13
CA LEU A 483 -15.98 25.98 0.81
C LEU A 483 -16.85 25.07 1.70
N LEU A 484 -17.12 25.51 2.93
CA LEU A 484 -18.07 24.86 3.85
C LEU A 484 -19.54 25.18 3.52
N ALA A 485 -19.81 25.91 2.44
CA ALA A 485 -21.18 26.24 2.03
C ALA A 485 -22.04 24.99 1.81
N THR A 486 -21.46 23.92 1.25
CA THR A 486 -22.12 22.63 1.04
C THR A 486 -21.19 21.48 1.40
N GLU A 487 -21.75 20.34 1.80
CA GLU A 487 -20.95 19.13 2.04
C GLU A 487 -20.30 18.63 0.73
N ALA A 488 -20.96 18.81 -0.41
CA ALA A 488 -20.42 18.47 -1.72
C ALA A 488 -19.16 19.29 -2.07
N SER A 489 -19.18 20.61 -1.84
CA SER A 489 -18.03 21.49 -2.14
C SER A 489 -16.83 21.16 -1.24
N LYS A 490 -17.08 20.89 0.03
CA LYS A 490 -16.07 20.42 0.99
C LYS A 490 -15.44 19.11 0.52
N GLN A 491 -16.23 18.09 0.19
CA GLN A 491 -15.72 16.80 -0.26
C GLN A 491 -14.94 16.89 -1.57
N GLN A 492 -15.44 17.67 -2.53
CA GLN A 492 -14.80 17.87 -3.82
C GLN A 492 -13.43 18.57 -3.68
N PHE A 493 -13.34 19.63 -2.85
CA PHE A 493 -12.08 20.31 -2.59
C PHE A 493 -11.04 19.39 -1.91
N LEU A 494 -11.49 18.58 -0.95
CA LEU A 494 -10.63 17.61 -0.28
C LEU A 494 -10.16 16.50 -1.23
N ALA A 495 -11.00 16.08 -2.18
CA ALA A 495 -10.61 15.14 -3.24
C ALA A 495 -9.55 15.74 -4.17
N TYR A 496 -9.75 16.97 -4.66
CA TYR A 496 -8.73 17.67 -5.46
C TYR A 496 -7.40 17.78 -4.73
N THR A 497 -7.43 18.18 -3.45
CA THR A 497 -6.22 18.33 -2.64
C THR A 497 -5.49 16.99 -2.50
N ARG A 498 -6.22 15.89 -2.32
CA ARG A 498 -5.65 14.53 -2.25
C ARG A 498 -5.00 14.12 -3.57
N ASP A 499 -5.69 14.30 -4.69
CA ASP A 499 -5.20 13.92 -6.03
C ASP A 499 -3.97 14.73 -6.44
N ILE A 500 -3.98 16.05 -6.20
CA ILE A 500 -2.84 16.94 -6.46
C ILE A 500 -1.65 16.52 -5.60
N THR A 501 -1.87 16.22 -4.32
CA THR A 501 -0.82 15.76 -3.41
C THR A 501 -0.21 14.44 -3.88
N LYS A 502 -1.06 13.49 -4.30
CA LYS A 502 -0.68 12.19 -4.84
C LYS A 502 0.17 12.35 -6.11
N LEU A 503 -0.27 13.18 -7.06
CA LEU A 503 0.49 13.46 -8.29
C LEU A 503 1.80 14.21 -8.01
N TYR A 504 1.80 15.13 -7.05
CA TYR A 504 3.02 15.82 -6.61
C TYR A 504 4.04 14.84 -6.01
N ARG A 505 3.60 13.90 -5.14
CA ARG A 505 4.40 12.76 -4.65
C ARG A 505 5.02 11.99 -5.81
N ALA A 506 4.27 11.71 -6.87
CA ALA A 506 4.72 10.90 -8.00
C ALA A 506 5.79 11.57 -8.89
N ILE A 507 5.79 12.92 -9.00
CA ILE A 507 6.77 13.64 -9.82
C ILE A 507 8.10 13.90 -9.12
N LEU A 508 8.15 13.87 -7.79
CA LEU A 508 9.41 14.12 -7.07
C LEU A 508 10.48 13.07 -7.46
N PRO A 509 11.75 13.46 -7.71
CA PRO A 509 12.39 14.76 -7.43
C PRO A 509 12.50 15.71 -8.65
N ASP A 510 11.57 15.64 -9.60
CA ASP A 510 11.65 16.44 -10.83
C ASP A 510 11.73 17.96 -10.54
N VAL A 511 12.54 18.68 -11.30
CA VAL A 511 12.73 20.14 -11.14
C VAL A 511 11.42 20.89 -11.39
N ALA A 512 10.54 20.37 -12.25
CA ALA A 512 9.21 20.93 -12.52
C ALA A 512 8.33 20.97 -11.26
N ALA A 513 8.59 20.16 -10.23
CA ALA A 513 7.87 20.23 -8.96
C ALA A 513 7.93 21.61 -8.31
N ARG A 514 8.99 22.39 -8.56
CA ARG A 514 9.14 23.76 -8.06
C ARG A 514 8.03 24.70 -8.55
N GLU A 515 7.50 24.48 -9.76
CA GLU A 515 6.38 25.24 -10.34
C GLU A 515 5.13 25.14 -9.48
N PHE A 516 4.88 23.96 -8.90
CA PHE A 516 3.62 23.63 -8.23
C PHE A 516 3.64 23.82 -6.72
N ARG A 517 4.82 24.04 -6.12
CA ARG A 517 5.01 24.12 -4.67
C ARG A 517 4.06 25.12 -4.01
N THR A 518 3.98 26.35 -4.53
CA THR A 518 3.12 27.40 -3.94
C THR A 518 1.64 27.02 -3.99
N ALA A 519 1.18 26.49 -5.13
CA ALA A 519 -0.21 26.05 -5.28
C ALA A 519 -0.54 24.92 -4.29
N LEU A 520 0.34 23.91 -4.18
CA LEU A 520 0.17 22.81 -3.24
C LEU A 520 0.12 23.31 -1.79
N THR A 521 1.03 24.21 -1.39
CA THR A 521 1.03 24.79 -0.03
C THR A 521 -0.29 25.47 0.28
N ASN A 522 -0.84 26.24 -0.67
CA ASN A 522 -2.11 26.93 -0.49
C ASN A 522 -3.28 25.96 -0.34
N PHE A 523 -3.35 24.93 -1.18
CA PHE A 523 -4.39 23.91 -1.06
C PHE A 523 -4.30 23.12 0.24
N LEU A 524 -3.09 22.72 0.65
CA LEU A 524 -2.86 22.03 1.92
C LEU A 524 -3.20 22.91 3.13
N ALA A 525 -2.86 24.19 3.10
CA ALA A 525 -3.20 25.14 4.16
C ALA A 525 -4.72 25.32 4.29
N LEU A 526 -5.42 25.45 3.17
CA LEU A 526 -6.88 25.58 3.16
C LEU A 526 -7.56 24.28 3.63
N ALA A 527 -7.11 23.13 3.13
CA ALA A 527 -7.59 21.83 3.60
C ALA A 527 -7.35 21.67 5.11
N LYS A 528 -6.20 22.10 5.63
CA LYS A 528 -5.91 22.06 7.07
C LYS A 528 -6.88 22.93 7.88
N ARG A 529 -7.20 24.17 7.45
CA ARG A 529 -8.23 24.99 8.12
C ARG A 529 -9.61 24.33 8.06
N ILE A 530 -10.02 23.79 6.91
CA ILE A 530 -11.29 23.05 6.81
C ILE A 530 -11.35 21.90 7.83
N HIS A 531 -10.26 21.14 7.96
CA HIS A 531 -10.16 20.06 8.94
C HIS A 531 -10.10 20.57 10.40
N SER A 532 -9.61 21.78 10.69
CA SER A 532 -9.65 22.31 12.07
C SER A 532 -11.06 22.74 12.49
N HIS A 533 -11.94 23.04 11.54
CA HIS A 533 -13.34 23.37 11.79
C HIS A 533 -14.30 22.16 11.70
N THR A 534 -13.79 20.96 11.43
CA THR A 534 -14.58 19.74 11.23
C THR A 534 -14.02 18.59 12.08
N PRO A 535 -14.83 17.80 12.82
CA PRO A 535 -14.34 16.62 13.51
C PRO A 535 -14.08 15.48 12.52
N GLN A 536 -13.44 14.42 13.01
CA GLN A 536 -13.21 13.22 12.23
C GLN A 536 -14.47 12.33 12.22
N ALA A 537 -15.13 12.20 11.06
CA ALA A 537 -15.53 10.85 10.65
C ALA A 537 -14.22 10.06 10.51
N ASP A 538 -14.13 8.83 11.01
CA ASP A 538 -12.89 8.07 11.19
C ASP A 538 -11.94 8.15 9.97
N ILE A 539 -10.85 8.91 10.08
CA ILE A 539 -9.77 8.95 9.06
C ILE A 539 -8.40 8.91 9.71
N ARG A 540 -8.12 7.78 10.35
CA ARG A 540 -6.75 7.38 10.67
C ARG A 540 -5.84 7.40 9.43
N ASP A 541 -6.39 7.08 8.25
CA ASP A 541 -5.64 7.02 7.00
C ASP A 541 -5.26 8.40 6.43
N ILE A 542 -6.16 9.39 6.44
CA ILE A 542 -5.88 10.74 5.89
C ILE A 542 -4.98 11.56 6.83
N LYS A 543 -5.11 11.40 8.16
CA LYS A 543 -4.19 12.06 9.12
C LYS A 543 -2.76 11.57 8.97
N ALA A 544 -2.56 10.27 8.71
CA ALA A 544 -1.24 9.71 8.44
C ALA A 544 -0.69 10.21 7.10
N GLU A 545 -1.52 10.26 6.06
CA GLU A 545 -1.16 10.74 4.73
C GLU A 545 -0.74 12.21 4.76
N ILE A 546 -1.53 13.10 5.39
CA ILE A 546 -1.23 14.54 5.52
C ILE A 546 0.00 14.80 6.41
N ARG A 547 0.15 14.09 7.54
CA ARG A 547 1.37 14.19 8.37
C ARG A 547 2.61 13.71 7.62
N ALA A 548 2.50 12.63 6.83
CA ALA A 548 3.61 12.13 6.02
C ALA A 548 4.04 13.12 4.92
N ILE A 549 3.11 13.85 4.27
CA ILE A 549 3.48 14.91 3.30
C ILE A 549 4.21 16.06 4.00
N LEU A 550 3.60 16.58 5.08
CA LEU A 550 4.10 17.74 5.81
C LEU A 550 5.50 17.48 6.37
N ASP A 551 5.77 16.26 6.86
CA ASP A 551 7.07 15.89 7.43
C ASP A 551 8.16 15.58 6.39
N GLU A 552 7.83 15.28 5.12
CA GLU A 552 8.83 14.92 4.08
C GLU A 552 9.04 15.98 3.00
N SER A 553 8.06 16.88 2.77
CA SER A 553 8.03 17.73 1.57
C SER A 553 8.25 19.22 1.82
N ILE A 554 8.03 19.69 3.07
CA ILE A 554 8.03 21.12 3.38
C ILE A 554 8.87 21.34 4.66
N GLY A 555 10.18 21.40 4.50
CA GLY A 555 11.02 22.03 5.52
C GLY A 555 10.53 23.47 5.75
N THR A 556 10.48 23.86 7.03
CA THR A 556 10.07 25.16 7.60
C THR A 556 8.58 25.47 7.78
N LEU A 557 7.76 24.52 8.26
CA LEU A 557 6.54 24.87 9.00
C LEU A 557 6.46 24.01 10.28
N ASP A 558 7.32 24.31 11.25
CA ASP A 558 7.12 23.86 12.62
C ASP A 558 5.85 24.51 13.17
N TYR A 559 4.78 23.72 13.28
CA TYR A 559 3.62 24.11 14.06
C TYR A 559 3.23 22.95 14.97
N VAL A 560 3.39 23.19 16.27
CA VAL A 560 3.00 22.30 17.36
C VAL A 560 1.52 21.99 17.21
N ILE A 561 1.19 20.72 17.02
CA ILE A 561 -0.17 20.23 17.14
C ILE A 561 -0.54 20.39 18.61
N PRO A 562 -1.56 21.18 18.98
CA PRO A 562 -2.08 21.11 20.34
C PRO A 562 -2.56 19.66 20.53
N GLU A 563 -1.87 18.93 21.39
CA GLU A 563 -2.39 17.69 21.95
C GLU A 563 -3.53 18.08 22.88
N THR A 564 -4.75 18.14 22.34
CA THR A 564 -6.01 17.77 22.98
C THR A 564 -7.15 18.22 22.06
N GLY A 565 -7.96 17.27 21.62
CA GLY A 565 -9.37 17.59 21.44
C GLY A 565 -9.92 17.79 22.84
N GLU A 566 -9.93 19.02 23.32
CA GLU A 566 -10.73 19.34 24.50
C GLU A 566 -12.18 19.04 24.13
N VAL A 567 -12.81 18.17 24.93
CA VAL A 567 -14.26 18.06 24.96
C VAL A 567 -14.77 19.46 25.27
N ILE A 568 -15.42 20.09 24.30
CA ILE A 568 -15.97 21.45 24.49
C ILE A 568 -17.08 21.33 25.52
N ASP A 569 -16.86 21.93 26.69
CA ASP A 569 -17.88 22.09 27.71
C ASP A 569 -18.97 23.05 27.18
N LEU A 570 -20.13 22.51 26.79
CA LEU A 570 -21.23 23.33 26.25
C LEU A 570 -21.75 24.36 27.26
N SER A 571 -21.47 24.20 28.56
CA SER A 571 -21.82 25.20 29.58
C SER A 571 -20.95 26.46 29.52
N GLN A 572 -19.82 26.40 28.78
CA GLN A 572 -18.89 27.51 28.55
C GLN A 572 -19.04 28.15 27.16
N LEU A 573 -19.98 27.67 26.34
CA LEU A 573 -20.26 28.28 25.04
C LEU A 573 -20.95 29.64 25.23
N ASP A 574 -20.30 30.70 24.77
CA ASP A 574 -20.88 32.03 24.71
C ASP A 574 -21.81 32.14 23.48
N PHE A 575 -23.08 31.86 23.70
CA PHE A 575 -24.13 31.93 22.68
C PHE A 575 -24.27 33.33 22.07
N GLU A 576 -24.01 34.40 22.85
CA GLU A 576 -24.04 35.77 22.34
C GLU A 576 -22.86 36.03 21.39
N ALA A 577 -21.67 35.52 21.72
CA ALA A 577 -20.51 35.60 20.84
C ALA A 577 -20.70 34.80 19.54
N LEU A 578 -21.24 33.58 19.61
CA LEU A 578 -21.55 32.75 18.44
C LEU A 578 -22.59 33.43 17.54
N GLN A 579 -23.66 33.98 18.12
CA GLN A 579 -24.70 34.67 17.36
C GLN A 579 -24.16 35.95 16.72
N LYS A 580 -23.26 36.67 17.39
CA LYS A 580 -22.57 37.84 16.84
C LYS A 580 -21.63 37.48 15.69
N GLN A 581 -20.86 36.38 15.80
CA GLN A 581 -19.99 35.89 14.71
C GLN A 581 -20.81 35.39 13.52
N PHE A 582 -21.93 34.73 13.77
CA PHE A 582 -22.89 34.31 12.75
C PHE A 582 -23.48 35.50 11.98
N GLN A 583 -23.84 36.58 12.70
CA GLN A 583 -24.30 37.84 12.10
C GLN A 583 -23.18 38.60 11.34
N GLN A 584 -21.92 38.36 11.67
CA GLN A 584 -20.75 38.95 11.00
C GLN A 584 -20.37 38.27 9.68
N GLY A 585 -21.03 37.16 9.30
CA GLY A 585 -20.90 36.54 7.97
C GLY A 585 -20.26 35.15 7.94
N TYR A 586 -19.69 34.67 9.05
CA TYR A 586 -19.04 33.33 9.14
C TYR A 586 -20.05 32.19 9.37
N LYS A 587 -21.20 32.26 8.71
CA LYS A 587 -22.36 31.40 8.99
C LYS A 587 -22.04 29.90 8.90
N HIS A 588 -21.31 29.46 7.86
CA HIS A 588 -21.00 28.06 7.66
C HIS A 588 -19.95 27.54 8.64
N ILE A 589 -18.99 28.38 9.03
CA ILE A 589 -18.00 28.04 10.07
C ILE A 589 -18.70 27.84 11.43
N GLU A 590 -19.60 28.75 11.82
CA GLU A 590 -20.30 28.65 13.11
C GLU A 590 -21.24 27.45 13.17
N VAL A 591 -21.93 27.15 12.07
CA VAL A 591 -22.74 25.92 11.94
C VAL A 591 -21.88 24.66 12.06
N GLU A 592 -20.74 24.60 11.37
CA GLU A 592 -19.86 23.43 11.45
C GLU A 592 -19.25 23.28 12.85
N LYS A 593 -18.90 24.38 13.54
CA LYS A 593 -18.48 24.35 14.95
C LYS A 593 -19.56 23.80 15.88
N LEU A 594 -20.82 24.19 15.71
CA LEU A 594 -21.93 23.65 16.51
C LEU A 594 -22.14 22.16 16.25
N LYS A 595 -22.12 21.72 14.98
CA LYS A 595 -22.15 20.29 14.62
C LYS A 595 -20.97 19.53 15.24
N THR A 596 -19.77 20.14 15.23
CA THR A 596 -18.53 19.62 15.85
C THR A 596 -18.70 19.36 17.33
N ALA A 597 -19.33 20.29 18.05
CA ALA A 597 -19.54 20.19 19.49
C ALA A 597 -20.69 19.25 19.86
N LEU A 598 -21.79 19.27 19.09
CA LEU A 598 -23.01 18.53 19.40
C LEU A 598 -22.90 17.03 19.16
N ALA A 599 -22.35 16.59 18.02
CA ALA A 599 -22.32 15.19 17.64
C ALA A 599 -21.66 14.25 18.68
N PRO A 600 -20.43 14.51 19.17
CA PRO A 600 -19.80 13.64 20.16
C PRO A 600 -20.54 13.67 21.51
N LYS A 601 -21.04 14.84 21.93
CA LYS A 601 -21.77 14.98 23.20
C LYS A 601 -23.11 14.26 23.16
N LEU A 602 -23.86 14.37 22.06
CA LEU A 602 -25.09 13.58 21.85
C LEU A 602 -24.80 12.08 21.89
N GLY A 603 -23.73 11.64 21.24
CA GLY A 603 -23.27 10.25 21.30
C GLY A 603 -23.02 9.78 22.73
N GLU A 604 -22.31 10.58 23.53
CA GLU A 604 -22.02 10.30 24.94
C GLU A 604 -23.29 10.31 25.82
N MET A 605 -24.16 11.31 25.64
CA MET A 605 -25.43 11.42 26.38
C MET A 605 -26.36 10.23 26.11
N VAL A 606 -26.45 9.77 24.86
CA VAL A 606 -27.22 8.57 24.48
C VAL A 606 -26.57 7.30 24.99
N GLN A 607 -25.23 7.23 24.99
CA GLN A 607 -24.49 6.11 25.54
C GLN A 607 -24.80 5.91 27.03
N PHE A 608 -24.85 7.00 27.81
CA PHE A 608 -25.18 6.94 29.23
C PHE A 608 -26.67 6.76 29.50
N ASN A 609 -27.53 7.33 28.67
CA ASN A 609 -28.97 7.24 28.85
C ASN A 609 -29.69 7.12 27.50
N LYS A 610 -30.10 5.90 27.17
CA LYS A 610 -30.76 5.59 25.89
C LYS A 610 -32.09 6.31 25.68
N THR A 611 -32.73 6.79 26.74
CA THR A 611 -33.97 7.58 26.61
C THR A 611 -33.75 8.89 25.87
N ARG A 612 -32.50 9.35 25.76
CA ARG A 612 -32.09 10.54 25.01
C ARG A 612 -31.93 10.30 23.50
N LEU A 613 -32.23 9.11 22.99
CA LEU A 613 -32.14 8.78 21.56
C LEU A 613 -32.93 9.75 20.67
N SER A 614 -34.06 10.26 21.17
CA SER A 614 -34.88 11.26 20.45
C SER A 614 -34.14 12.55 20.11
N TYR A 615 -33.16 12.97 20.93
CA TYR A 615 -32.31 14.12 20.63
C TYR A 615 -31.33 13.83 19.48
N LEU A 616 -30.81 12.60 19.42
CA LEU A 616 -29.94 12.16 18.33
C LEU A 616 -30.72 12.03 17.02
N GLU A 617 -31.91 11.41 17.05
CA GLU A 617 -32.78 11.31 15.88
C GLU A 617 -33.18 12.70 15.34
N ARG A 618 -33.51 13.64 16.25
CA ARG A 618 -33.78 15.04 15.87
C ARG A 618 -32.55 15.69 15.24
N TYR A 619 -31.36 15.50 15.82
CA TYR A 619 -30.11 16.01 15.25
C TYR A 619 -29.85 15.44 13.86
N GLU A 620 -29.93 14.13 13.67
CA GLU A 620 -29.72 13.45 12.38
C GLU A 620 -30.70 13.95 11.32
N GLN A 621 -31.99 14.06 11.66
CA GLN A 621 -32.99 14.61 10.76
C GLN A 621 -32.68 16.06 10.35
N MET A 622 -32.26 16.90 11.31
CA MET A 622 -31.86 18.28 11.01
C MET A 622 -30.65 18.32 10.04
N ILE A 623 -29.67 17.43 10.22
CA ILE A 623 -28.51 17.30 9.31
C ILE A 623 -28.96 16.87 7.91
N GLU A 624 -29.81 15.86 7.81
CA GLU A 624 -30.31 15.36 6.52
C GLU A 624 -31.07 16.43 5.74
N GLU A 625 -31.99 17.13 6.40
CA GLU A 625 -32.79 18.19 5.78
C GLU A 625 -31.94 19.40 5.34
N TYR A 626 -30.90 19.74 6.11
CA TYR A 626 -29.91 20.75 5.73
C TYR A 626 -29.08 20.31 4.52
N ASN A 627 -28.55 19.09 4.53
CA ASN A 627 -27.75 18.54 3.43
C ASN A 627 -28.58 18.37 2.14
N ALA A 628 -29.87 18.09 2.25
CA ALA A 628 -30.80 18.03 1.12
C ALA A 628 -31.18 19.41 0.57
N GLY A 629 -30.68 20.50 1.15
CA GLY A 629 -30.97 21.88 0.74
C GLY A 629 -32.41 22.32 1.04
N SER A 630 -33.13 21.58 1.88
CA SER A 630 -34.54 21.86 2.22
C SER A 630 -34.69 22.92 3.32
N ARG A 631 -33.58 23.35 3.93
CA ARG A 631 -33.55 24.34 5.02
C ARG A 631 -32.53 25.44 4.77
N ASN A 632 -32.86 26.67 5.18
CA ASN A 632 -31.94 27.81 5.18
C ASN A 632 -30.98 27.70 6.38
N ILE A 633 -29.73 28.15 6.19
CA ILE A 633 -28.67 28.17 7.21
C ILE A 633 -29.06 28.92 8.48
N GLU A 634 -29.86 29.99 8.38
CA GLU A 634 -30.31 30.77 9.53
C GLU A 634 -31.24 29.96 10.43
N THR A 635 -32.26 29.34 9.83
CA THR A 635 -33.21 28.47 10.54
C THR A 635 -32.49 27.26 11.12
N PHE A 636 -31.57 26.66 10.37
CA PHE A 636 -30.80 25.51 10.83
C PHE A 636 -29.88 25.88 12.02
N PHE A 637 -29.24 27.04 11.98
CA PHE A 637 -28.40 27.53 13.09
C PHE A 637 -29.22 27.79 14.36
N ASP A 638 -30.38 28.43 14.24
CA ASP A 638 -31.28 28.68 15.38
C ASP A 638 -31.75 27.37 16.01
N GLU A 639 -32.12 26.38 15.20
CA GLU A 639 -32.51 25.05 15.70
C GLU A 639 -31.32 24.30 16.35
N LEU A 640 -30.09 24.46 15.85
CA LEU A 640 -28.91 23.90 16.51
C LEU A 640 -28.64 24.55 17.87
N ILE A 641 -28.87 25.87 18.00
CA ILE A 641 -28.81 26.56 19.28
C ILE A 641 -29.91 26.07 20.22
N GLU A 642 -31.14 25.92 19.74
CA GLU A 642 -32.25 25.38 20.54
C GLU A 642 -31.92 23.97 21.04
N LEU A 643 -31.34 23.12 20.17
CA LEU A 643 -30.91 21.78 20.55
C LEU A 643 -29.79 21.83 21.59
N CYS A 644 -28.78 22.70 21.43
CA CYS A 644 -27.75 22.94 22.44
C CYS A 644 -28.36 23.34 23.80
N GLN A 645 -29.33 24.25 23.81
CA GLN A 645 -30.00 24.71 25.04
C GLN A 645 -30.80 23.57 25.71
N ALA A 646 -31.52 22.78 24.92
CA ALA A 646 -32.25 21.63 25.42
C ALA A 646 -31.30 20.57 26.03
N LEU A 647 -30.15 20.32 25.39
CA LEU A 647 -29.14 19.39 25.90
C LEU A 647 -28.48 19.90 27.19
N ASN A 648 -28.20 21.21 27.28
CA ASN A 648 -27.66 21.81 28.51
C ASN A 648 -28.66 21.71 29.68
N GLN A 649 -29.96 21.84 29.42
CA GLN A 649 -30.99 21.63 30.45
C GLN A 649 -31.07 20.16 30.88
N GLU A 650 -31.01 19.23 29.91
CA GLU A 650 -31.05 17.80 30.17
C GLU A 650 -29.82 17.32 30.96
N GLU A 651 -28.65 17.90 30.71
CA GLU A 651 -27.42 17.61 31.47
C GLU A 651 -27.53 18.06 32.95
N GLN A 652 -28.22 19.18 33.21
CA GLN A 652 -28.48 19.66 34.57
C GLN A 652 -29.59 18.87 35.30
N ARG A 653 -30.26 17.95 34.61
CA ARG A 653 -31.38 17.17 35.17
C ARG A 653 -30.93 16.23 36.28
N ALA A 654 -29.75 15.62 36.16
CA ALA A 654 -29.16 14.79 37.21
C ALA A 654 -29.04 15.57 38.53
N ILE A 655 -28.50 16.80 38.46
CA ILE A 655 -28.36 17.70 39.61
C ILE A 655 -29.72 18.12 40.16
N THR A 656 -30.66 18.49 39.28
CA THR A 656 -32.02 18.93 39.67
C THR A 656 -32.79 17.82 40.36
N GLU A 657 -32.62 16.58 39.88
CA GLU A 657 -33.16 15.39 40.49
C GLU A 657 -32.30 14.88 41.66
N ASN A 658 -31.18 15.51 42.02
CA ASN A 658 -30.30 15.02 43.09
C ASN A 658 -29.93 13.53 42.91
N LEU A 659 -29.67 13.13 41.66
CA LEU A 659 -29.18 11.82 41.23
C LEU A 659 -27.87 12.01 40.48
N ASP A 660 -27.01 10.99 40.45
CA ASP A 660 -25.94 10.95 39.46
C ASP A 660 -26.49 10.40 38.12
N GLU A 661 -25.66 10.45 37.08
CA GLU A 661 -26.04 10.03 35.72
C GLU A 661 -26.37 8.53 35.64
N GLU A 662 -25.75 7.71 36.49
CA GLU A 662 -25.98 6.26 36.58
C GLU A 662 -27.39 5.96 37.10
N HIS A 663 -27.79 6.63 38.17
CA HIS A 663 -29.09 6.51 38.79
C HIS A 663 -30.20 7.16 37.96
N LEU A 664 -29.90 8.28 37.29
CA LEU A 664 -30.85 8.98 36.42
C LEU A 664 -31.25 8.10 35.22
N ALA A 665 -30.30 7.40 34.60
CA ALA A 665 -30.60 6.51 33.47
C ALA A 665 -31.61 5.41 33.85
N LEU A 666 -31.47 4.82 35.04
CA LEU A 666 -32.40 3.80 35.53
C LEU A 666 -33.76 4.40 35.88
N PHE A 667 -33.79 5.56 36.53
CA PHE A 667 -35.03 6.29 36.81
C PHE A 667 -35.80 6.66 35.53
N ASP A 668 -35.10 7.08 34.48
CA ASP A 668 -35.69 7.43 33.19
C ASP A 668 -36.29 6.22 32.48
N ILE A 669 -35.62 5.07 32.51
CA ILE A 669 -36.18 3.81 31.99
C ILE A 669 -37.50 3.49 32.68
N LEU A 670 -37.58 3.68 34.00
CA LEU A 670 -38.79 3.39 34.76
C LEU A 670 -39.91 4.41 34.55
N THR A 671 -39.59 5.64 34.15
CA THR A 671 -40.57 6.74 34.05
C THR A 671 -40.98 7.11 32.63
N GLN A 672 -40.32 6.59 31.58
CA GLN A 672 -40.65 6.85 30.17
C GLN A 672 -41.26 5.64 29.44
N PRO A 673 -42.34 5.79 28.64
CA PRO A 673 -43.08 7.01 28.33
C PRO A 673 -43.84 7.55 29.55
N ASP A 674 -44.28 8.82 29.52
CA ASP A 674 -44.92 9.47 30.67
C ASP A 674 -46.19 8.74 31.13
N LEU A 675 -46.14 8.17 32.34
CA LEU A 675 -47.22 7.40 32.96
C LEU A 675 -48.16 8.26 33.81
N ASN A 676 -48.06 9.60 33.75
CA ASN A 676 -48.83 10.55 34.57
C ASN A 676 -48.65 10.36 36.09
N LEU A 677 -47.46 9.94 36.53
CA LEU A 677 -47.13 9.71 37.93
C LEU A 677 -47.25 10.98 38.76
N THR A 678 -47.87 10.87 39.94
CA THR A 678 -47.90 11.93 40.95
C THR A 678 -46.50 12.20 41.52
N LYS A 679 -46.31 13.34 42.20
CA LYS A 679 -45.03 13.66 42.85
C LYS A 679 -44.60 12.62 43.90
N GLN A 680 -45.56 11.97 44.57
CA GLN A 680 -45.27 10.94 45.56
C GLN A 680 -44.81 9.65 44.88
N GLU A 681 -45.53 9.20 43.84
CA GLU A 681 -45.17 8.01 43.06
C GLU A 681 -43.81 8.17 42.36
N LYS A 682 -43.50 9.36 41.82
CA LYS A 682 -42.16 9.64 41.25
C LYS A 682 -41.05 9.52 42.29
N ALA A 683 -41.27 9.96 43.53
CA ALA A 683 -40.29 9.83 44.61
C ALA A 683 -40.08 8.36 45.01
N GLU A 684 -41.13 7.55 44.93
CA GLU A 684 -41.08 6.11 45.20
C GLU A 684 -40.33 5.34 44.11
N VAL A 685 -40.65 5.59 42.83
CA VAL A 685 -39.92 5.00 41.69
C VAL A 685 -38.43 5.34 41.75
N LYS A 686 -38.10 6.56 42.17
CA LYS A 686 -36.73 7.01 42.35
C LYS A 686 -35.99 6.27 43.46
N ARG A 687 -36.65 6.05 44.61
CA ARG A 687 -36.11 5.22 45.70
C ARG A 687 -35.81 3.81 45.20
N ILE A 688 -36.77 3.19 44.50
CA ILE A 688 -36.65 1.83 43.95
C ILE A 688 -35.48 1.74 42.97
N ALA A 689 -35.35 2.70 42.04
CA ALA A 689 -34.23 2.76 41.11
C ALA A 689 -32.87 2.78 41.83
N CYS A 690 -32.73 3.60 42.87
CA CYS A 690 -31.50 3.68 43.66
C CYS A 690 -31.18 2.39 44.41
N GLU A 691 -32.16 1.82 45.11
CA GLU A 691 -31.96 0.59 45.88
C GLU A 691 -31.64 -0.62 44.98
N LEU A 692 -32.31 -0.71 43.83
CA LEU A 692 -32.06 -1.75 42.84
C LEU A 692 -30.63 -1.68 42.31
N LEU A 693 -30.17 -0.49 41.90
CA LEU A 693 -28.84 -0.33 41.34
C LEU A 693 -27.73 -0.66 42.36
N GLU A 694 -27.87 -0.19 43.60
CA GLU A 694 -26.94 -0.51 44.67
C GLU A 694 -26.89 -2.01 44.97
N THR A 695 -28.05 -2.67 45.04
CA THR A 695 -28.15 -4.13 45.25
C THR A 695 -27.47 -4.90 44.12
N LEU A 696 -27.69 -4.50 42.86
CA LEU A 696 -27.05 -5.12 41.71
C LEU A 696 -25.52 -4.98 41.76
N LYS A 697 -25.01 -3.79 42.08
CA LYS A 697 -23.55 -3.52 42.16
C LYS A 697 -22.88 -4.29 43.29
N GLN A 698 -23.50 -4.36 44.46
CA GLN A 698 -22.93 -5.00 45.64
C GLN A 698 -22.97 -6.52 45.55
N GLU A 699 -24.05 -7.10 45.00
CA GLU A 699 -24.31 -8.53 45.13
C GLU A 699 -24.29 -9.32 43.82
N LYS A 700 -24.71 -8.73 42.69
CA LYS A 700 -25.06 -9.52 41.48
C LYS A 700 -24.10 -9.30 40.31
N LEU A 701 -23.51 -8.12 40.15
CA LEU A 701 -22.63 -7.74 39.04
C LEU A 701 -21.16 -8.17 39.24
N VAL A 702 -20.96 -9.44 39.60
CA VAL A 702 -19.64 -10.05 39.85
C VAL A 702 -18.84 -10.29 38.54
N LEU A 703 -17.56 -10.68 38.67
CA LEU A 703 -16.68 -10.97 37.53
C LEU A 703 -17.29 -12.05 36.61
N ASP A 704 -17.32 -11.78 35.30
CA ASP A 704 -17.90 -12.64 34.26
C ASP A 704 -19.40 -12.97 34.40
N TRP A 705 -20.19 -12.15 35.12
CA TRP A 705 -21.64 -12.39 35.31
C TRP A 705 -22.40 -12.59 33.98
N ARG A 706 -22.01 -11.88 32.91
CA ARG A 706 -22.61 -12.01 31.56
C ARG A 706 -22.38 -13.38 30.91
N LYS A 707 -21.29 -14.08 31.25
CA LYS A 707 -20.94 -15.37 30.65
C LYS A 707 -21.66 -16.54 31.32
N ARG A 708 -22.08 -16.38 32.58
CA ARG A 708 -22.70 -17.46 33.37
C ARG A 708 -24.21 -17.33 33.36
N GLN A 709 -24.92 -18.38 32.92
CA GLN A 709 -26.38 -18.39 32.87
C GLN A 709 -27.02 -18.16 34.25
N GLN A 710 -26.46 -18.76 35.30
CA GLN A 710 -26.96 -18.59 36.67
C GLN A 710 -26.85 -17.15 37.18
N SER A 711 -25.74 -16.46 36.89
CA SER A 711 -25.54 -15.06 37.28
C SER A 711 -26.46 -14.12 36.52
N ARG A 712 -26.67 -14.35 35.22
CA ARG A 712 -27.67 -13.60 34.42
C ARG A 712 -29.09 -13.77 34.94
N ALA A 713 -29.47 -15.00 35.29
CA ALA A 713 -30.78 -15.29 35.87
C ALA A 713 -30.95 -14.58 37.23
N ALA A 714 -29.91 -14.59 38.08
CA ALA A 714 -29.95 -13.89 39.37
C ALA A 714 -30.13 -12.38 39.21
N VAL A 715 -29.47 -11.75 38.23
CA VAL A 715 -29.68 -10.32 37.91
C VAL A 715 -31.12 -10.06 37.46
N LYS A 716 -31.67 -10.90 36.57
CA LYS A 716 -33.05 -10.77 36.08
C LYS A 716 -34.08 -10.87 37.21
N VAL A 717 -33.95 -11.87 38.09
CA VAL A 717 -34.83 -12.06 39.25
C VAL A 717 -34.72 -10.89 40.21
N THR A 718 -33.51 -10.38 40.48
CA THR A 718 -33.34 -9.21 41.37
C THR A 718 -34.04 -7.95 40.82
N ILE A 719 -34.05 -7.79 39.49
CA ILE A 719 -34.77 -6.69 38.83
C ILE A 719 -36.28 -6.90 38.92
N GLU A 720 -36.77 -8.12 38.69
CA GLU A 720 -38.20 -8.45 38.83
C GLU A 720 -38.66 -8.18 40.27
N ASP A 721 -38.00 -8.76 41.26
CA ASP A 721 -38.33 -8.62 42.68
C ASP A 721 -38.37 -7.14 43.13
N ALA A 722 -37.40 -6.32 42.68
CA ALA A 722 -37.34 -4.91 43.07
C ALA A 722 -38.43 -4.06 42.40
N LEU A 723 -38.82 -4.40 41.17
CA LEU A 723 -39.84 -3.66 40.42
C LEU A 723 -41.27 -4.07 40.81
N GLU A 724 -41.47 -5.13 41.58
CA GLU A 724 -42.77 -5.45 42.20
C GLU A 724 -43.22 -4.37 43.19
N GLU A 725 -42.29 -3.55 43.70
CA GLU A 725 -42.59 -2.41 44.58
C GLU A 725 -43.07 -1.15 43.82
N LEU A 726 -43.16 -1.19 42.48
CA LEU A 726 -43.63 -0.04 41.70
C LEU A 726 -45.09 0.33 42.04
N PRO A 727 -45.47 1.62 41.95
CA PRO A 727 -46.85 2.06 42.21
C PRO A 727 -47.91 1.35 41.37
N GLU A 728 -49.16 1.29 41.86
CA GLU A 728 -50.32 0.69 41.15
C GLU A 728 -50.63 1.35 39.79
N THR A 729 -49.99 2.48 39.47
CA THR A 729 -50.07 3.14 38.16
C THR A 729 -49.47 2.28 37.03
N TYR A 730 -48.56 1.36 37.34
CA TYR A 730 -47.91 0.48 36.37
C TYR A 730 -48.79 -0.75 36.10
N THR A 731 -49.16 -0.98 34.84
CA THR A 731 -49.89 -2.19 34.45
C THR A 731 -48.97 -3.41 34.41
N ASP A 732 -49.53 -4.63 34.38
CA ASP A 732 -48.74 -5.85 34.20
C ASP A 732 -47.87 -5.82 32.93
N GLU A 733 -48.38 -5.19 31.86
CA GLU A 733 -47.64 -4.99 30.61
C GLU A 733 -46.50 -3.97 30.76
N ASP A 734 -46.73 -2.88 31.50
CA ASP A 734 -45.68 -1.91 31.82
C ASP A 734 -44.58 -2.56 32.67
N TYR A 735 -44.95 -3.34 33.69
CA TYR A 735 -44.02 -4.05 34.55
C TYR A 735 -43.09 -4.98 33.76
N GLU A 736 -43.64 -5.89 32.94
CA GLU A 736 -42.84 -6.80 32.11
C GLU A 736 -41.91 -6.03 31.16
N GLY A 737 -42.42 -4.95 30.56
CA GLY A 737 -41.64 -4.05 29.70
C GLY A 737 -40.48 -3.37 30.43
N LYS A 738 -40.73 -2.83 31.64
CA LYS A 738 -39.71 -2.18 32.48
C LYS A 738 -38.63 -3.17 32.91
N CYS A 739 -39.01 -4.35 33.40
CA CYS A 739 -38.04 -5.40 33.77
C CYS A 739 -37.11 -5.75 32.61
N HIS A 740 -37.66 -5.87 31.39
CA HIS A 740 -36.86 -6.15 30.20
C HIS A 740 -35.89 -5.02 29.85
N GLN A 741 -36.38 -3.77 29.82
CA GLN A 741 -35.57 -2.59 29.49
C GLN A 741 -34.46 -2.36 30.51
N VAL A 742 -34.76 -2.50 31.81
CA VAL A 742 -33.77 -2.40 32.89
C VAL A 742 -32.73 -3.50 32.75
N TYR A 743 -33.14 -4.75 32.54
CA TYR A 743 -32.19 -5.85 32.35
C TYR A 743 -31.27 -5.63 31.14
N GLN A 744 -31.84 -5.17 30.01
CA GLN A 744 -31.07 -4.87 28.81
C GLN A 744 -30.05 -3.75 29.07
N HIS A 745 -30.47 -2.67 29.71
CA HIS A 745 -29.58 -1.57 30.08
C HIS A 745 -28.42 -2.05 30.95
N ILE A 746 -28.72 -2.81 32.02
CA ILE A 746 -27.68 -3.37 32.91
C ILE A 746 -26.73 -4.31 32.14
N TYR A 747 -27.27 -5.15 31.26
CA TYR A 747 -26.48 -6.07 30.44
C TYR A 747 -25.55 -5.36 29.46
N GLU A 748 -25.90 -4.18 28.95
CA GLU A 748 -25.06 -3.42 28.05
C GLU A 748 -24.04 -2.55 28.80
N SER A 749 -24.48 -1.88 29.87
CA SER A 749 -23.71 -0.87 30.61
C SER A 749 -22.66 -1.43 31.60
N TYR A 750 -22.83 -2.65 32.13
CA TYR A 750 -21.98 -3.19 33.23
C TYR A 750 -21.21 -4.46 32.87
N PHE A 751 -19.89 -4.36 32.71
CA PHE A 751 -19.03 -5.46 32.24
C PHE A 751 -18.56 -6.42 33.35
N GLY A 752 -18.78 -6.03 34.62
CA GLY A 752 -18.38 -6.77 35.81
C GLY A 752 -17.06 -6.28 36.43
N ASN A 753 -16.79 -6.69 37.67
CA ASN A 753 -15.57 -6.32 38.42
C ASN A 753 -15.38 -4.79 38.57
N GLY A 754 -16.47 -4.06 38.85
CA GLY A 754 -16.47 -2.60 38.99
C GLY A 754 -16.33 -1.82 37.67
N ARG A 755 -16.25 -2.47 36.51
CA ARG A 755 -16.19 -1.80 35.20
C ARG A 755 -17.58 -1.59 34.63
N SER A 756 -17.93 -0.34 34.36
CA SER A 756 -19.14 0.07 33.64
C SER A 756 -18.79 1.20 32.66
N ILE A 757 -19.74 1.53 31.78
CA ILE A 757 -19.62 2.73 30.94
C ILE A 757 -19.46 4.01 31.77
N TYR A 758 -20.05 4.06 32.98
CA TYR A 758 -20.04 5.21 33.89
C TYR A 758 -18.70 5.41 34.64
N HIS A 759 -17.79 4.43 34.65
CA HIS A 759 -16.54 4.49 35.44
C HIS A 759 -15.43 5.36 34.80
N ARG A 760 -15.67 5.95 33.62
CA ARG A 760 -14.77 6.94 32.98
C ARG A 760 -15.12 8.40 33.33
N ALA A 761 -16.20 8.64 34.07
CA ALA A 761 -16.77 9.97 34.32
C ALA A 761 -16.52 10.50 35.75
N ALA A 762 -15.50 10.00 36.47
CA ALA A 762 -15.12 10.49 37.80
C ALA A 762 -13.73 11.12 37.79
#